data_AF-A0A0S3RHL2-F1
#
_entry.id   AF-A0A0S3RHL2-F1
#
_cell.length_a   1.000
_cell.length_b   1.000
_cell.length_c   1.000
_cell.angle_alpha   90.00
_cell.angle_beta   90.00
_cell.angle_gamma   90.00
#
_symmetry.space_group_name_H-M   'P 1'
#
loop_
_entity.id
_entity.type
_entity.pdbx_description
1 polymer ?
#
loop_
_entity_poly.entity_id
_entity_poly.type
_entity_poly.pdbx_seq_one_letter_code
_entity_poly.pdbx_strand_id
1 'polypeptide(L)'
;MKVLIVLDDVNDLDHTEKLLGTLDNFGSGTRIIVTTRDKQVLKANKVDKIYQLKEFSSKDALELFNLIAFDQSDHQMEFNELSQRVVDYAHGIPLLVKVLARLLCGRNKEVWESQLHKLKKMSLTEVYDVMKLSYNGLDRKEKQIFLDLACFFLRSRVRVNSADLKYLLKDDESDDTIVVGLERLKDKALITSFDDNSISMHDALQEMAWEIVHQESSKSGSSNWLLDPNGDVYQTLKNDKGLGGIRSLRIHLPTTGKKKLIPGIFAEMSRLQFLEISVENSDDLFDQVYALAKELQFLETELRFLCWLNYPLKSLPENFCTDKLVILKLQYGRMEKLWDGLKNLVNLKELDLMHSKKLKKLPDLSQATNLEELVLLGCSMLTSMDSSIFSLPKLESIDLSGCKSLTLLTSNSQFCNFSYLNLDFCKNLREFSLISQNMKELRLGFTKVKVLPSSFECHSKLKSLHLTRSDIEMLPSSFNNLTQLQHLDINNCNKLQTIPELPPSLKTLEVSKCKSLQNLRNLPSSLKTLNAIECKSLKTVSFPSTADEQLTENKKRVLFWNCRNLDESSAEAIGLNAEINLMELANQPLPTPSQEHQFYNDYEYNYHSYQGIYVYPGSSVPAWFKHTEANGDIIIDLSSASPFELFGFIFCFVLNKFHDTDIIGRLEFNITISDVDDVDEGKMGSVKIYIDCYSDWSIAPYHVCVMFDQRCSSTLNNIARKQKRFKINVSVGARIEFYDNYHELPQEVLKGFGVSPISISAYNIQQIEL
;
A
#
# COMPACT_ATOMS: atom_id res chain seq x y z
N MET A 1 -0.57 -39.89 -35.30
CA MET A 1 -1.98 -39.58 -34.99
C MET A 1 -2.00 -38.34 -34.10
N LYS A 2 -2.83 -37.34 -34.40
CA LYS A 2 -3.00 -36.16 -33.52
C LYS A 2 -4.17 -36.45 -32.59
N VAL A 3 -3.94 -36.37 -31.28
CA VAL A 3 -4.96 -36.71 -30.28
C VAL A 3 -5.14 -35.52 -29.33
N LEU A 4 -6.36 -35.32 -28.86
CA LEU A 4 -6.66 -34.46 -27.72
C LEU A 4 -7.05 -35.37 -26.55
N ILE A 5 -6.30 -35.30 -25.46
CA ILE A 5 -6.55 -36.07 -24.24
C ILE A 5 -6.86 -35.09 -23.12
N VAL A 6 -7.93 -35.34 -22.37
CA VAL A 6 -8.29 -34.56 -21.18
C VAL A 6 -8.30 -35.52 -20.00
N LEU A 7 -7.40 -35.29 -19.04
CA LEU A 7 -7.34 -35.99 -17.76
C LEU A 7 -7.93 -35.07 -16.71
N ASP A 8 -9.15 -35.38 -16.27
CA ASP A 8 -9.90 -34.55 -15.34
C ASP A 8 -9.69 -35.01 -13.88
N ASP A 9 -9.51 -34.06 -12.96
CA ASP A 9 -9.35 -34.24 -11.51
C ASP A 9 -8.21 -35.19 -11.09
N VAL A 10 -7.03 -35.01 -11.68
CA VAL A 10 -5.85 -35.84 -11.37
C VAL A 10 -5.25 -35.46 -10.01
N ASN A 11 -5.22 -36.42 -9.08
CA ASN A 11 -4.78 -36.20 -7.69
C ASN A 11 -3.52 -36.99 -7.26
N ASP A 12 -3.00 -37.87 -8.13
CA ASP A 12 -1.77 -38.67 -7.90
C ASP A 12 -0.67 -38.19 -8.87
N LEU A 13 0.56 -38.10 -8.38
CA LEU A 13 1.72 -37.61 -9.13
C LEU A 13 2.03 -38.49 -10.35
N ASP A 14 1.75 -39.80 -10.25
CA ASP A 14 2.11 -40.79 -11.27
C ASP A 14 0.93 -41.16 -12.18
N HIS A 15 -0.29 -40.67 -11.91
CA HIS A 15 -1.49 -41.08 -12.68
C HIS A 15 -1.34 -40.84 -14.18
N THR A 16 -0.77 -39.71 -14.54
CA THR A 16 -0.50 -39.28 -15.91
C THR A 16 0.52 -40.21 -16.60
N GLU A 17 1.60 -40.58 -15.93
CA GLU A 17 2.58 -41.56 -16.45
C GLU A 17 1.96 -42.96 -16.55
N LYS A 18 1.19 -43.39 -15.54
CA LYS A 18 0.49 -44.68 -15.54
C LYS A 18 -0.56 -44.79 -16.65
N LEU A 19 -1.27 -43.69 -16.96
CA LEU A 19 -2.33 -43.66 -17.96
C LEU A 19 -1.81 -43.46 -19.39
N LEU A 20 -0.75 -42.67 -19.56
CA LEU A 20 -0.27 -42.24 -20.87
C LEU A 20 1.06 -42.90 -21.28
N GLY A 21 1.77 -43.52 -20.34
CA GLY A 21 3.14 -43.99 -20.54
C GLY A 21 4.10 -42.82 -20.81
N THR A 22 5.18 -43.11 -21.53
CA THR A 22 6.13 -42.09 -21.97
C THR A 22 5.49 -41.16 -23.01
N LEU A 23 5.60 -39.85 -22.80
CA LEU A 23 5.04 -38.82 -23.69
C LEU A 23 5.64 -38.85 -25.11
N ASP A 24 6.79 -39.52 -25.30
CA ASP A 24 7.44 -39.77 -26.59
C ASP A 24 6.59 -40.62 -27.56
N ASN A 25 5.57 -41.31 -27.03
CA ASN A 25 4.67 -42.13 -27.83
C ASN A 25 3.64 -41.31 -28.65
N PHE A 26 3.56 -39.99 -28.42
CA PHE A 26 2.59 -39.12 -29.08
C PHE A 26 3.20 -38.31 -30.23
N GLY A 27 2.53 -38.29 -31.37
CA GLY A 27 2.96 -37.53 -32.54
C GLY A 27 2.80 -36.01 -32.38
N SER A 28 3.62 -35.25 -33.10
CA SER A 28 3.57 -33.77 -33.13
C SER A 28 2.17 -33.22 -33.42
N GLY A 29 1.71 -32.29 -32.57
CA GLY A 29 0.38 -31.69 -32.60
C GLY A 29 -0.66 -32.32 -31.68
N THR A 30 -0.30 -33.34 -30.90
CA THR A 30 -1.12 -33.86 -29.79
C THR A 30 -1.21 -32.84 -28.66
N ARG A 31 -2.37 -32.73 -28.01
CA ARG A 31 -2.58 -31.87 -26.84
C ARG A 31 -3.12 -32.70 -25.69
N ILE A 32 -2.54 -32.52 -24.51
CA ILE A 32 -2.98 -33.17 -23.27
C ILE A 32 -3.34 -32.06 -22.30
N ILE A 33 -4.57 -32.09 -21.78
CA ILE A 33 -5.07 -31.16 -20.78
C ILE A 33 -5.23 -31.94 -19.49
N VAL A 34 -4.55 -31.50 -18.44
CA VAL A 34 -4.67 -32.08 -17.10
C VAL A 34 -5.31 -31.05 -16.21
N THR A 35 -6.45 -31.39 -15.58
CA THR A 35 -7.05 -30.57 -14.53
C THR A 35 -6.70 -31.19 -13.18
N THR A 36 -6.38 -30.33 -12.21
CA THR A 36 -6.03 -30.76 -10.85
C THR A 36 -6.22 -29.61 -9.89
N ARG A 37 -6.41 -29.95 -8.62
CA ARG A 37 -6.42 -29.00 -7.49
C ARG A 37 -5.04 -28.85 -6.85
N ASP A 38 -4.05 -29.62 -7.29
CA ASP A 38 -2.71 -29.70 -6.70
C ASP A 38 -1.63 -29.36 -7.73
N LYS A 39 -1.00 -28.21 -7.56
CA LYS A 39 0.05 -27.72 -8.48
C LYS A 39 1.26 -28.66 -8.54
N GLN A 40 1.51 -29.49 -7.52
CA GLN A 40 2.59 -30.48 -7.55
C GLN A 40 2.35 -31.58 -8.59
N VAL A 41 1.08 -31.95 -8.85
CA VAL A 41 0.74 -32.89 -9.93
C VAL A 41 1.19 -32.33 -11.27
N LEU A 42 0.98 -31.03 -11.52
CA LEU A 42 1.44 -30.37 -12.74
C LEU A 42 2.97 -30.32 -12.85
N LYS A 43 3.66 -30.01 -11.74
CA LYS A 43 5.13 -29.96 -11.68
C LYS A 43 5.76 -31.33 -11.92
N ALA A 44 5.28 -32.37 -11.24
CA ALA A 44 5.78 -33.75 -11.36
C ALA A 44 5.65 -34.27 -12.79
N ASN A 45 4.56 -33.90 -13.46
CA ASN A 45 4.28 -34.30 -14.84
C ASN A 45 4.89 -33.37 -15.90
N LYS A 46 5.73 -32.42 -15.49
CA LYS A 46 6.51 -31.54 -16.39
C LYS A 46 5.64 -30.88 -17.47
N VAL A 47 4.48 -30.33 -17.08
CA VAL A 47 3.56 -29.71 -18.05
C VAL A 47 4.16 -28.45 -18.70
N ASP A 48 3.91 -28.25 -20.00
CA ASP A 48 4.47 -27.12 -20.76
C ASP A 48 3.88 -25.77 -20.35
N LYS A 49 2.60 -25.74 -19.97
CA LYS A 49 1.86 -24.51 -19.63
C LYS A 49 0.88 -24.77 -18.50
N ILE A 50 0.83 -23.86 -17.53
CA ILE A 50 -0.12 -23.88 -16.42
C ILE A 50 -1.10 -22.71 -16.58
N TYR A 51 -2.40 -23.00 -16.59
CA TYR A 51 -3.45 -21.99 -16.56
C TYR A 51 -4.16 -22.04 -15.21
N GLN A 52 -4.01 -20.98 -14.42
CA GLN A 52 -4.69 -20.85 -13.13
C GLN A 52 -6.08 -20.23 -13.35
N LEU A 53 -7.13 -20.98 -13.01
CA LEU A 53 -8.51 -20.50 -13.04
C LEU A 53 -8.68 -19.38 -12.00
N LYS A 54 -9.41 -18.33 -12.41
CA LYS A 54 -9.78 -17.19 -11.55
C LYS A 54 -11.27 -17.25 -11.21
N GLU A 55 -11.64 -16.58 -10.12
CA GLU A 55 -13.03 -16.35 -9.73
C GLU A 55 -13.79 -15.58 -10.83
N PHE A 56 -15.10 -15.76 -10.87
CA PHE A 56 -15.96 -14.99 -11.77
C PHE A 56 -16.01 -13.53 -11.34
N SER A 57 -16.07 -12.62 -12.31
CA SER A 57 -16.44 -11.23 -11.99
C SER A 57 -17.87 -11.21 -11.43
N SER A 58 -18.20 -10.20 -10.62
CA SER A 58 -19.57 -10.04 -10.09
C SER A 58 -20.61 -10.06 -11.22
N LYS A 59 -20.27 -9.49 -12.39
CA LYS A 59 -21.10 -9.52 -13.59
C LYS A 59 -21.29 -10.94 -14.14
N ASP A 60 -20.20 -11.71 -14.32
CA ASP A 60 -20.28 -13.07 -14.88
C ASP A 60 -20.98 -14.03 -13.90
N ALA A 61 -20.78 -13.85 -12.61
CA ALA A 61 -21.44 -14.61 -11.56
C ALA A 61 -22.95 -14.30 -11.51
N LEU A 62 -23.34 -13.03 -11.69
CA LEU A 62 -24.74 -12.62 -11.79
C LEU A 62 -25.41 -13.16 -13.06
N GLU A 63 -24.70 -13.16 -14.18
CA GLU A 63 -25.19 -13.73 -15.44
C GLU A 63 -25.44 -15.24 -15.30
N LEU A 64 -24.49 -15.97 -14.72
CA LEU A 64 -24.64 -17.40 -14.43
C LEU A 64 -25.79 -17.68 -13.46
N PHE A 65 -25.91 -16.88 -12.40
CA PHE A 65 -26.99 -17.02 -11.42
C PHE A 65 -28.35 -16.84 -12.08
N ASN A 66 -28.52 -15.74 -12.83
CA ASN A 66 -29.79 -15.40 -13.45
C ASN A 66 -30.19 -16.43 -14.52
N LEU A 67 -29.21 -16.93 -15.29
CA LEU A 67 -29.43 -18.00 -16.26
C LEU A 67 -30.06 -19.24 -15.61
N ILE A 68 -29.62 -19.61 -14.41
CA ILE A 68 -30.07 -20.83 -13.73
C ILE A 68 -31.34 -20.60 -12.90
N ALA A 69 -31.44 -19.45 -12.23
CA ALA A 69 -32.55 -19.17 -11.32
C ALA A 69 -33.85 -18.84 -12.08
N PHE A 70 -33.76 -18.20 -13.25
CA PHE A 70 -34.91 -17.64 -13.96
C PHE A 70 -35.16 -18.22 -15.36
N ASP A 71 -34.24 -19.03 -15.92
CA ASP A 71 -34.38 -19.68 -17.23
C ASP A 71 -34.86 -18.72 -18.35
N GLN A 72 -34.30 -17.50 -18.37
CA GLN A 72 -34.63 -16.40 -19.30
C GLN A 72 -36.08 -15.85 -19.20
N SER A 73 -36.76 -15.99 -18.06
CA SER A 73 -38.11 -15.41 -17.85
C SER A 73 -38.10 -13.90 -17.59
N ASP A 74 -39.17 -13.21 -18.03
CA ASP A 74 -39.36 -11.74 -17.90
C ASP A 74 -39.48 -11.22 -16.45
N HIS A 75 -39.47 -12.10 -15.43
CA HIS A 75 -39.65 -11.74 -14.03
C HIS A 75 -38.33 -11.34 -13.33
N GLN A 76 -37.24 -11.23 -14.09
CA GLN A 76 -35.88 -10.96 -13.60
C GLN A 76 -35.74 -9.60 -12.90
N MET A 77 -36.45 -8.56 -13.35
CA MET A 77 -36.26 -7.19 -12.81
C MET A 77 -36.64 -7.07 -11.33
N GLU A 78 -37.65 -7.81 -10.85
CA GLU A 78 -38.14 -7.72 -9.47
C GLU A 78 -37.19 -8.37 -8.45
N PHE A 79 -36.29 -9.25 -8.92
CA PHE A 79 -35.35 -10.00 -8.08
C PHE A 79 -33.91 -9.49 -8.18
N ASN A 80 -33.61 -8.51 -9.04
CA ASN A 80 -32.24 -8.05 -9.29
C ASN A 80 -31.43 -7.73 -8.03
N GLU A 81 -32.00 -7.00 -7.06
CA GLU A 81 -31.31 -6.66 -5.81
C GLU A 81 -31.03 -7.90 -4.95
N LEU A 82 -31.95 -8.87 -4.92
CA LEU A 82 -31.78 -10.12 -4.19
C LEU A 82 -30.78 -11.05 -4.90
N SER A 83 -30.84 -11.14 -6.23
CA SER A 83 -29.87 -11.87 -7.05
C SER A 83 -28.46 -11.34 -6.83
N GLN A 84 -28.28 -10.01 -6.80
CA GLN A 84 -26.99 -9.40 -6.50
C GLN A 84 -26.50 -9.80 -5.11
N ARG A 85 -27.34 -9.71 -4.08
CA ARG A 85 -26.98 -10.12 -2.70
C ARG A 85 -26.59 -11.60 -2.58
N VAL A 86 -27.23 -12.48 -3.36
CA VAL A 86 -26.91 -13.92 -3.39
C VAL A 86 -25.57 -14.17 -4.09
N VAL A 87 -25.31 -13.45 -5.18
CA VAL A 87 -24.05 -13.52 -5.94
C VAL A 87 -22.89 -12.93 -5.15
N ASP A 88 -23.12 -11.84 -4.43
CA ASP A 88 -22.16 -11.23 -3.53
C ASP A 88 -21.76 -12.22 -2.43
N TYR A 89 -22.72 -12.96 -1.86
CA TYR A 89 -22.44 -14.05 -0.92
C TYR A 89 -21.63 -15.20 -1.54
N ALA A 90 -21.76 -15.43 -2.85
CA ALA A 90 -21.04 -16.50 -3.52
C ALA A 90 -19.58 -16.15 -3.85
N HIS A 91 -19.18 -14.87 -3.71
CA HIS A 91 -17.83 -14.36 -3.96
C HIS A 91 -17.19 -14.88 -5.26
N GLY A 92 -17.98 -14.94 -6.35
CA GLY A 92 -17.48 -15.36 -7.66
C GLY A 92 -17.15 -16.86 -7.80
N ILE A 93 -17.44 -17.71 -6.80
CA ILE A 93 -17.28 -19.17 -6.92
C ILE A 93 -18.42 -19.76 -7.76
N PRO A 94 -18.15 -20.29 -8.98
CA PRO A 94 -19.22 -20.71 -9.89
C PRO A 94 -20.06 -21.88 -9.36
N LEU A 95 -19.47 -22.78 -8.57
CA LEU A 95 -20.19 -23.88 -7.94
C LEU A 95 -21.20 -23.38 -6.90
N LEU A 96 -20.81 -22.42 -6.06
CA LEU A 96 -21.66 -21.84 -5.04
C LEU A 96 -22.81 -21.05 -5.67
N VAL A 97 -22.52 -20.29 -6.73
CA VAL A 97 -23.53 -19.61 -7.56
C VAL A 97 -24.56 -20.61 -8.10
N LYS A 98 -24.11 -21.75 -8.65
CA LYS A 98 -25.00 -22.80 -9.19
C LYS A 98 -25.90 -23.43 -8.12
N VAL A 99 -25.35 -23.76 -6.95
CA VAL A 99 -26.10 -24.36 -5.84
C VAL A 99 -27.16 -23.39 -5.33
N LEU A 100 -26.79 -22.13 -5.11
CA LEU A 100 -27.70 -21.08 -4.66
C LEU A 100 -28.81 -20.80 -5.67
N ALA A 101 -28.47 -20.69 -6.96
CA ALA A 101 -29.45 -20.47 -8.02
C ALA A 101 -30.49 -21.60 -8.08
N ARG A 102 -30.05 -22.86 -7.99
CA ARG A 102 -30.96 -24.03 -7.97
C ARG A 102 -31.84 -24.08 -6.73
N LEU A 103 -31.30 -23.72 -5.57
CA LEU A 103 -32.03 -23.70 -4.31
C LEU A 103 -33.16 -22.66 -4.31
N LEU A 104 -32.97 -21.57 -5.04
CA LEU A 104 -33.87 -20.43 -5.11
C LEU A 104 -34.80 -20.44 -6.36
N CYS A 105 -34.50 -21.27 -7.35
CA CYS A 105 -35.26 -21.39 -8.58
C CYS A 105 -36.75 -21.69 -8.31
N GLY A 106 -37.65 -20.91 -8.94
CA GLY A 106 -39.09 -21.04 -8.81
C GLY A 106 -39.68 -20.76 -7.41
N ARG A 107 -38.92 -20.10 -6.52
CA ARG A 107 -39.38 -19.68 -5.18
C ARG A 107 -39.79 -18.20 -5.18
N ASN A 108 -40.69 -17.83 -4.27
CA ASN A 108 -41.14 -16.43 -4.12
C ASN A 108 -40.13 -15.57 -3.33
N LYS A 109 -40.33 -14.25 -3.32
CA LYS A 109 -39.44 -13.26 -2.70
C LYS A 109 -39.23 -13.49 -1.20
N GLU A 110 -40.29 -13.82 -0.45
CA GLU A 110 -40.20 -14.08 0.99
C GLU A 110 -39.29 -15.29 1.29
N VAL A 111 -39.38 -16.35 0.48
CA VAL A 111 -38.50 -17.52 0.61
C VAL A 111 -37.05 -17.14 0.29
N TRP A 112 -36.79 -16.28 -0.69
CA TRP A 112 -35.43 -15.80 -0.98
C TRP A 112 -34.84 -15.03 0.19
N GLU A 113 -35.60 -14.08 0.76
CA GLU A 113 -35.15 -13.30 1.92
C GLU A 113 -34.93 -14.17 3.17
N SER A 114 -35.82 -15.12 3.42
CA SER A 114 -35.70 -16.08 4.51
C SER A 114 -34.50 -17.02 4.31
N GLN A 115 -34.26 -17.51 3.09
CA GLN A 115 -33.10 -18.33 2.77
C GLN A 115 -31.80 -17.53 2.87
N LEU A 116 -31.74 -16.28 2.42
CA LEU A 116 -30.59 -15.39 2.64
C LEU A 116 -30.33 -15.19 4.14
N HIS A 117 -31.38 -15.01 4.96
CA HIS A 117 -31.24 -14.95 6.42
C HIS A 117 -30.76 -16.27 7.04
N LYS A 118 -31.17 -17.41 6.47
CA LYS A 118 -30.75 -18.74 6.89
C LYS A 118 -29.31 -19.04 6.46
N LEU A 119 -28.90 -18.65 5.26
CA LEU A 119 -27.54 -18.80 4.72
C LEU A 119 -26.54 -17.96 5.52
N LYS A 120 -26.95 -16.80 6.02
CA LYS A 120 -26.17 -16.03 7.02
C LYS A 120 -25.97 -16.77 8.36
N LYS A 121 -26.69 -17.86 8.61
CA LYS A 121 -26.69 -18.63 9.88
C LYS A 121 -26.38 -20.12 9.72
N MET A 122 -26.36 -20.66 8.50
CA MET A 122 -26.27 -22.10 8.25
C MET A 122 -25.40 -22.39 7.03
N SER A 123 -24.55 -23.39 7.22
CA SER A 123 -23.47 -23.77 6.34
C SER A 123 -24.01 -24.72 5.23
N LEU A 124 -23.66 -24.49 3.94
CA LEU A 124 -24.12 -25.31 2.80
C LEU A 124 -23.30 -26.60 2.70
N THR A 125 -23.82 -27.70 3.24
CA THR A 125 -23.12 -29.00 3.34
C THR A 125 -22.56 -29.51 2.00
N GLU A 126 -23.31 -29.38 0.90
CA GLU A 126 -22.88 -29.85 -0.43
C GLU A 126 -21.64 -29.13 -0.98
N VAL A 127 -21.46 -27.85 -0.67
CA VAL A 127 -20.31 -27.06 -1.13
C VAL A 127 -19.07 -27.39 -0.30
N TYR A 128 -19.24 -27.57 1.01
CA TYR A 128 -18.13 -27.99 1.86
C TYR A 128 -17.68 -29.40 1.57
N ASP A 129 -18.56 -30.34 1.24
CA ASP A 129 -18.13 -31.70 0.92
C ASP A 129 -17.17 -31.71 -0.28
N VAL A 130 -17.40 -30.85 -1.28
CA VAL A 130 -16.50 -30.71 -2.45
C VAL A 130 -15.18 -30.04 -2.07
N MET A 131 -15.21 -28.96 -1.28
CA MET A 131 -14.00 -28.25 -0.83
C MET A 131 -13.17 -29.11 0.15
N LYS A 132 -13.84 -29.90 0.99
CA LYS A 132 -13.26 -30.77 2.01
C LYS A 132 -12.42 -31.89 1.40
N LEU A 133 -12.59 -32.23 0.13
CA LEU A 133 -11.71 -33.16 -0.58
C LEU A 133 -10.25 -32.68 -0.57
N SER A 134 -10.02 -31.38 -0.83
CA SER A 134 -8.67 -30.80 -0.80
C SER A 134 -8.08 -30.80 0.61
N TYR A 135 -8.92 -30.54 1.63
CA TYR A 135 -8.54 -30.64 3.04
C TYR A 135 -8.27 -32.08 3.49
N ASN A 136 -9.05 -33.05 3.03
CA ASN A 136 -8.91 -34.46 3.42
C ASN A 136 -7.57 -35.04 2.95
N GLY A 137 -7.08 -34.58 1.79
CA GLY A 137 -5.78 -34.93 1.22
C GLY A 137 -4.57 -34.29 1.90
N LEU A 138 -4.77 -33.52 2.97
CA LEU A 138 -3.70 -33.01 3.84
C LEU A 138 -3.33 -34.02 4.93
N ASP A 139 -2.07 -34.04 5.33
CA ASP A 139 -1.63 -34.79 6.51
C ASP A 139 -2.13 -34.16 7.83
N ARG A 140 -1.84 -34.79 8.96
CA ARG A 140 -2.32 -34.30 10.28
C ARG A 140 -1.77 -32.92 10.64
N LYS A 141 -0.51 -32.63 10.31
CA LYS A 141 0.16 -31.38 10.66
C LYS A 141 -0.30 -30.25 9.73
N GLU A 142 -0.42 -30.53 8.43
CA GLU A 142 -0.98 -29.63 7.43
C GLU A 142 -2.43 -29.24 7.73
N LYS A 143 -3.25 -30.20 8.18
CA LYS A 143 -4.62 -29.93 8.66
C LYS A 143 -4.62 -28.97 9.85
N GLN A 144 -3.73 -29.19 10.81
CA GLN A 144 -3.60 -28.31 11.97
C GLN A 144 -3.17 -26.88 11.55
N ILE A 145 -2.21 -26.75 10.63
CA ILE A 145 -1.78 -25.45 10.07
C ILE A 145 -2.96 -24.75 9.38
N PHE A 146 -3.70 -25.46 8.53
CA PHE A 146 -4.86 -24.92 7.85
C PHE A 146 -5.90 -24.37 8.83
N LEU A 147 -6.21 -25.14 9.89
CA LEU A 147 -7.17 -24.72 10.91
C LEU A 147 -6.64 -23.55 11.75
N ASP A 148 -5.37 -23.54 12.16
CA ASP A 148 -4.79 -22.41 12.91
C ASP A 148 -4.81 -21.11 12.08
N LEU A 149 -4.57 -21.18 10.77
CA LEU A 149 -4.67 -20.03 9.87
C LEU A 149 -6.12 -19.55 9.74
N ALA A 150 -7.02 -20.44 9.33
CA ALA A 150 -8.42 -20.11 9.05
C ALA A 150 -9.17 -19.64 10.30
N CYS A 151 -8.93 -20.29 11.43
CA CYS A 151 -9.69 -20.10 12.65
C CYS A 151 -9.05 -19.04 13.57
N PHE A 152 -7.74 -18.77 13.51
CA PHE A 152 -7.09 -17.76 14.36
C PHE A 152 -6.50 -16.60 13.55
N PHE A 153 -5.43 -16.83 12.79
CA PHE A 153 -4.60 -15.75 12.22
C PHE A 153 -5.30 -14.90 11.17
N LEU A 154 -6.02 -15.50 10.23
CA LEU A 154 -6.68 -14.78 9.13
C LEU A 154 -7.94 -14.02 9.56
N ARG A 155 -8.44 -14.32 10.75
CA ARG A 155 -9.56 -13.62 11.38
C ARG A 155 -9.11 -12.68 12.48
N SER A 156 -7.82 -12.63 12.82
CA SER A 156 -7.28 -11.76 13.86
C SER A 156 -7.45 -10.31 13.45
N ARG A 157 -7.66 -9.42 14.43
CA ARG A 157 -7.66 -7.97 14.15
C ARG A 157 -6.28 -7.47 13.75
N VAL A 158 -5.24 -8.22 14.12
CA VAL A 158 -3.86 -7.89 13.81
C VAL A 158 -3.32 -8.84 12.77
N ARG A 159 -2.81 -8.29 11.66
CA ARG A 159 -2.16 -9.09 10.62
C ARG A 159 -0.86 -9.69 11.16
N VAL A 160 -0.61 -10.95 10.79
CA VAL A 160 0.63 -11.66 11.10
C VAL A 160 1.33 -11.99 9.78
N ASN A 161 2.62 -11.65 9.69
CA ASN A 161 3.40 -11.89 8.48
C ASN A 161 3.64 -13.38 8.26
N SER A 162 3.68 -13.81 6.99
CA SER A 162 3.95 -15.22 6.66
C SER A 162 5.29 -15.73 7.19
N ALA A 163 6.29 -14.86 7.28
CA ALA A 163 7.61 -15.16 7.81
C ALA A 163 7.60 -15.51 9.30
N ASP A 164 6.61 -15.04 10.07
CA ASP A 164 6.47 -15.31 11.50
C ASP A 164 5.68 -16.58 11.78
N LEU A 165 4.80 -16.99 10.86
CA LEU A 165 3.99 -18.20 11.01
C LEU A 165 4.83 -19.47 11.21
N LYS A 166 6.00 -19.55 10.56
CA LYS A 166 6.92 -20.69 10.76
C LYS A 166 7.43 -20.78 12.20
N TYR A 167 7.56 -19.66 12.90
CA TYR A 167 7.99 -19.63 14.31
C TYR A 167 6.81 -19.79 15.27
N LEU A 168 5.64 -19.29 14.90
CA LEU A 168 4.41 -19.40 15.68
C LEU A 168 3.86 -20.83 15.69
N LEU A 169 3.92 -21.53 14.56
CA LEU A 169 3.28 -22.85 14.38
C LEU A 169 4.23 -24.04 14.60
N LYS A 170 5.56 -23.83 14.73
CA LYS A 170 6.55 -24.91 14.95
C LYS A 170 6.23 -25.67 16.25
N ASP A 171 6.30 -27.00 16.27
CA ASP A 171 6.17 -27.70 17.55
C ASP A 171 7.47 -27.62 18.38
N ASP A 172 8.62 -27.67 17.71
CA ASP A 172 9.97 -27.60 18.30
C ASP A 172 10.94 -26.76 17.42
N GLU A 173 12.14 -26.42 17.91
CA GLU A 173 13.13 -25.60 17.19
C GLU A 173 13.66 -26.24 15.90
N SER A 174 13.63 -27.58 15.77
CA SER A 174 14.04 -28.31 14.57
C SER A 174 12.90 -28.61 13.59
N ASP A 175 11.69 -28.07 13.82
CA ASP A 175 10.49 -28.40 13.05
C ASP A 175 10.38 -27.56 11.76
N ASP A 176 11.08 -28.00 10.71
CA ASP A 176 10.99 -27.42 9.36
C ASP A 176 9.69 -27.84 8.61
N THR A 177 8.83 -28.65 9.23
CA THR A 177 7.61 -29.17 8.57
C THR A 177 6.57 -28.08 8.31
N ILE A 178 6.63 -26.95 9.04
CA ILE A 178 5.69 -25.83 8.84
C ILE A 178 5.87 -25.17 7.48
N VAL A 179 7.12 -24.99 7.04
CA VAL A 179 7.40 -24.39 5.73
C VAL A 179 6.87 -25.30 4.63
N VAL A 180 7.10 -26.60 4.74
CA VAL A 180 6.56 -27.61 3.82
C VAL A 180 5.03 -27.59 3.83
N GLY A 181 4.40 -27.54 5.01
CA GLY A 181 2.95 -27.49 5.13
C GLY A 181 2.34 -26.23 4.53
N LEU A 182 2.93 -25.04 4.75
CA LEU A 182 2.48 -23.79 4.14
C LEU A 182 2.58 -23.84 2.60
N GLU A 183 3.68 -24.37 2.06
CA GLU A 183 3.83 -24.58 0.61
C GLU A 183 2.82 -25.61 0.08
N ARG A 184 2.52 -26.68 0.84
CA ARG A 184 1.48 -27.64 0.46
C ARG A 184 0.10 -27.00 0.38
N LEU A 185 -0.25 -26.15 1.34
CA LEU A 185 -1.51 -25.41 1.31
C LEU A 185 -1.61 -24.49 0.09
N LYS A 186 -0.50 -23.84 -0.31
CA LYS A 186 -0.44 -23.06 -1.55
C LYS A 186 -0.60 -23.93 -2.79
N ASP A 187 0.11 -25.05 -2.85
CA ASP A 187 0.04 -25.98 -3.98
C ASP A 187 -1.38 -26.55 -4.16
N LYS A 188 -2.11 -26.77 -3.06
CA LYS A 188 -3.52 -27.18 -3.06
C LYS A 188 -4.52 -26.02 -3.24
N ALA A 189 -4.03 -24.81 -3.51
CA ALA A 189 -4.84 -23.59 -3.64
C ALA A 189 -5.77 -23.31 -2.44
N LEU A 190 -5.36 -23.75 -1.24
CA LEU A 190 -6.09 -23.51 0.00
C LEU A 190 -5.73 -22.15 0.62
N ILE A 191 -4.56 -21.61 0.29
CA ILE A 191 -4.12 -20.27 0.67
C ILE A 191 -3.43 -19.58 -0.51
N THR A 192 -3.46 -18.25 -0.51
CA THR A 192 -2.75 -17.40 -1.47
C THR A 192 -1.75 -16.54 -0.71
N SER A 193 -0.54 -16.35 -1.25
CA SER A 193 0.45 -15.41 -0.72
C SER A 193 0.67 -14.26 -1.68
N PHE A 194 0.90 -13.06 -1.15
CA PHE A 194 1.20 -11.86 -1.91
C PHE A 194 2.66 -11.42 -1.72
N ASP A 195 3.11 -10.50 -2.57
CA ASP A 195 4.49 -10.00 -2.57
C ASP A 195 4.86 -9.22 -1.29
N ASP A 196 3.86 -8.79 -0.51
CA ASP A 196 4.02 -8.11 0.78
C ASP A 196 4.17 -9.08 1.98
N ASN A 197 4.47 -10.36 1.73
CA ASN A 197 4.51 -11.43 2.72
C ASN A 197 3.18 -11.71 3.45
N SER A 198 2.05 -11.17 2.97
CA SER A 198 0.74 -11.51 3.52
C SER A 198 0.20 -12.83 2.94
N ILE A 199 -0.65 -13.50 3.72
CA ILE A 199 -1.38 -14.70 3.32
C ILE A 199 -2.87 -14.39 3.39
N SER A 200 -3.63 -14.87 2.41
CA SER A 200 -5.09 -14.90 2.44
C SER A 200 -5.62 -16.31 2.23
N MET A 201 -6.85 -16.53 2.70
CA MET A 201 -7.64 -17.72 2.44
C MET A 201 -9.03 -17.26 2.03
N HIS A 202 -9.58 -17.86 0.99
CA HIS A 202 -10.93 -17.54 0.53
C HIS A 202 -11.96 -17.74 1.66
N ASP A 203 -12.93 -16.83 1.80
CA ASP A 203 -13.90 -16.84 2.90
C ASP A 203 -14.65 -18.18 3.02
N ALA A 204 -15.06 -18.77 1.90
CA ALA A 204 -15.67 -20.10 1.87
C ALA A 204 -14.79 -21.21 2.49
N LEU A 205 -13.46 -21.16 2.34
CA LEU A 205 -12.54 -22.11 2.98
C LEU A 205 -12.41 -21.83 4.48
N GLN A 206 -12.45 -20.56 4.89
CA GLN A 206 -12.45 -20.21 6.31
C GLN A 206 -13.73 -20.68 7.01
N GLU A 207 -14.89 -20.53 6.35
CA GLU A 207 -16.18 -21.04 6.85
C GLU A 207 -16.19 -22.58 6.92
N MET A 208 -15.62 -23.26 5.91
CA MET A 208 -15.44 -24.71 5.94
C MET A 208 -14.58 -25.15 7.13
N ALA A 209 -13.46 -24.47 7.38
CA ALA A 209 -12.59 -24.75 8.52
C ALA A 209 -13.34 -24.63 9.85
N TRP A 210 -14.22 -23.62 9.96
CA TRP A 210 -15.02 -23.39 11.15
C TRP A 210 -16.04 -24.51 11.40
N GLU A 211 -16.72 -24.99 10.35
CA GLU A 211 -17.61 -26.14 10.44
C GLU A 211 -16.86 -27.42 10.85
N ILE A 212 -15.65 -27.65 10.33
CA ILE A 212 -14.80 -28.79 10.73
C ILE A 212 -14.53 -28.74 12.24
N VAL A 213 -14.12 -27.59 12.77
CA VAL A 213 -13.85 -27.41 14.20
C VAL A 213 -15.12 -27.60 15.04
N HIS A 214 -16.27 -27.12 14.57
CA HIS A 214 -17.55 -27.32 15.25
C HIS A 214 -17.96 -28.80 15.33
N GLN A 215 -17.71 -29.57 14.28
CA GLN A 215 -17.97 -31.01 14.25
C GLN A 215 -16.98 -31.82 15.11
N GLU A 216 -15.72 -31.39 15.20
CA GLU A 216 -14.70 -32.06 16.03
C GLU A 216 -14.93 -31.84 17.53
N SER A 217 -15.33 -30.62 17.91
CA SER A 217 -15.64 -30.26 19.30
C SER A 217 -16.88 -30.98 19.83
N SER A 218 -17.96 -31.05 19.03
CA SER A 218 -19.18 -31.77 19.40
C SER A 218 -18.96 -33.28 19.61
N LYS A 219 -17.99 -33.89 18.93
CA LYS A 219 -17.65 -35.32 19.05
C LYS A 219 -16.73 -35.63 20.23
N SER A 220 -15.77 -34.76 20.53
CA SER A 220 -14.71 -35.02 21.52
C SER A 220 -14.98 -34.43 22.91
N GLY A 221 -15.90 -33.46 23.01
CA GLY A 221 -16.18 -32.75 24.27
C GLY A 221 -15.06 -31.80 24.72
N SER A 222 -13.99 -31.64 23.94
CA SER A 222 -12.94 -30.63 24.16
C SER A 222 -12.55 -29.96 22.84
N SER A 223 -12.49 -28.64 22.81
CA SER A 223 -12.13 -27.88 21.61
C SER A 223 -10.70 -27.38 21.70
N ASN A 224 -9.90 -27.54 20.63
CA ASN A 224 -8.58 -26.90 20.54
C ASN A 224 -8.70 -25.37 20.29
N TRP A 225 -9.86 -24.90 19.81
CA TRP A 225 -10.11 -23.50 19.51
C TRP A 225 -11.36 -23.00 20.24
N LEU A 226 -11.29 -21.76 20.73
CA LEU A 226 -12.42 -21.07 21.29
C LEU A 226 -12.43 -19.63 20.77
N LEU A 227 -13.40 -19.35 19.90
CA LEU A 227 -13.44 -18.18 19.04
C LEU A 227 -14.81 -17.51 19.18
N ASP A 228 -14.82 -16.19 19.25
CA ASP A 228 -16.03 -15.41 19.51
C ASP A 228 -16.60 -14.68 18.27
N PRO A 229 -17.18 -15.38 17.28
CA PRO A 229 -17.89 -14.69 16.21
C PRO A 229 -19.29 -14.20 16.64
N ASN A 230 -19.92 -14.82 17.66
CA ASN A 230 -21.34 -14.60 18.00
C ASN A 230 -21.66 -14.32 19.49
N GLY A 231 -20.66 -14.18 20.38
CA GLY A 231 -20.85 -13.92 21.82
C GLY A 231 -21.01 -15.16 22.72
N ASP A 232 -20.79 -16.36 22.17
CA ASP A 232 -21.00 -17.66 22.84
C ASP A 232 -19.77 -18.19 23.60
N VAL A 233 -18.61 -17.56 23.41
CA VAL A 233 -17.37 -17.89 24.15
C VAL A 233 -17.59 -17.87 25.66
N TYR A 234 -18.39 -16.92 26.15
CA TYR A 234 -18.72 -16.82 27.57
C TYR A 234 -19.50 -18.00 28.14
N GLN A 235 -20.36 -18.66 27.35
CA GLN A 235 -21.12 -19.82 27.84
C GLN A 235 -20.20 -21.04 27.95
N THR A 236 -19.31 -21.22 26.98
CA THR A 236 -18.33 -22.31 26.98
C THR A 236 -17.32 -22.12 28.11
N LEU A 237 -16.80 -20.91 28.29
CA LEU A 237 -15.88 -20.54 29.39
C LEU A 237 -16.53 -20.66 30.78
N LYS A 238 -17.87 -20.63 30.88
CA LYS A 238 -18.59 -20.74 32.16
C LYS A 238 -18.77 -22.18 32.66
N ASN A 239 -18.69 -23.16 31.77
CA ASN A 239 -19.00 -24.56 32.09
C ASN A 239 -17.78 -25.41 32.48
N ASP A 240 -16.57 -24.83 32.44
CA ASP A 240 -15.25 -25.33 32.92
C ASP A 240 -14.76 -26.71 32.42
N LYS A 241 -15.61 -27.48 31.75
CA LYS A 241 -15.26 -28.81 31.22
C LYS A 241 -14.48 -28.67 29.91
N GLY A 242 -13.22 -29.13 29.91
CA GLY A 242 -12.42 -29.34 28.69
C GLY A 242 -11.51 -28.18 28.29
N LEU A 243 -11.28 -27.18 29.15
CA LEU A 243 -10.43 -26.01 28.84
C LEU A 243 -8.94 -26.37 28.63
N GLY A 244 -8.45 -27.46 29.23
CA GLY A 244 -7.06 -27.91 29.08
C GLY A 244 -6.67 -28.35 27.67
N GLY A 245 -7.63 -28.56 26.78
CA GLY A 245 -7.39 -28.82 25.35
C GLY A 245 -7.17 -27.55 24.51
N ILE A 246 -7.52 -26.37 25.03
CA ILE A 246 -7.54 -25.14 24.24
C ILE A 246 -6.12 -24.71 23.91
N ARG A 247 -5.84 -24.61 22.62
CA ARG A 247 -4.60 -24.13 22.01
C ARG A 247 -4.70 -22.67 21.59
N SER A 248 -5.88 -22.25 21.12
CA SER A 248 -6.11 -20.94 20.51
C SER A 248 -7.37 -20.30 21.08
N LEU A 249 -7.23 -19.10 21.63
CA LEU A 249 -8.31 -18.39 22.30
C LEU A 249 -8.42 -16.95 21.80
N ARG A 250 -9.60 -16.58 21.31
CA ARG A 250 -9.92 -15.20 20.97
C ARG A 250 -11.13 -14.74 21.74
N ILE A 251 -10.95 -13.69 22.52
CA ILE A 251 -12.00 -13.10 23.35
C ILE A 251 -12.28 -11.69 22.85
N HIS A 252 -13.53 -11.44 22.50
CA HIS A 252 -14.04 -10.10 22.31
C HIS A 252 -14.90 -9.73 23.54
N LEU A 253 -14.52 -8.67 24.25
CA LEU A 253 -15.24 -8.18 25.42
C LEU A 253 -16.14 -7.01 24.97
N PRO A 254 -17.46 -7.22 24.74
CA PRO A 254 -18.37 -6.18 24.27
C PRO A 254 -18.73 -5.19 25.39
N THR A 255 -18.95 -3.93 25.03
CA THR A 255 -19.34 -2.85 25.96
C THR A 255 -20.66 -3.11 26.70
N THR A 256 -21.58 -3.89 26.13
CA THR A 256 -22.96 -4.04 26.62
C THR A 256 -23.25 -5.47 27.09
N GLY A 257 -22.85 -5.79 28.33
CA GLY A 257 -23.26 -7.03 28.98
C GLY A 257 -22.42 -7.36 30.21
N LYS A 258 -23.04 -7.43 31.40
CA LYS A 258 -22.39 -7.82 32.67
C LYS A 258 -22.05 -9.33 32.72
N LYS A 259 -21.46 -9.89 31.67
CA LYS A 259 -21.01 -11.29 31.66
C LYS A 259 -19.59 -11.36 32.26
N LYS A 260 -19.51 -11.61 33.57
CA LYS A 260 -18.25 -11.82 34.28
C LYS A 260 -17.62 -13.16 33.85
N LEU A 261 -16.33 -13.13 33.51
CA LEU A 261 -15.50 -14.33 33.32
C LEU A 261 -15.25 -15.00 34.68
N ILE A 262 -15.08 -16.32 34.68
CA ILE A 262 -14.75 -17.08 35.88
C ILE A 262 -13.29 -16.78 36.26
N PRO A 263 -13.01 -16.44 37.53
CA PRO A 263 -11.63 -16.28 37.99
C PRO A 263 -10.83 -17.58 37.90
N GLY A 264 -9.58 -17.49 37.45
CA GLY A 264 -8.64 -18.62 37.34
C GLY A 264 -8.72 -19.37 36.01
N ILE A 265 -9.35 -18.79 34.98
CA ILE A 265 -9.64 -19.49 33.73
C ILE A 265 -8.40 -19.89 32.95
N PHE A 266 -7.34 -19.09 33.07
CA PHE A 266 -6.06 -19.36 32.41
C PHE A 266 -5.25 -20.45 33.11
N ALA A 267 -5.50 -20.74 34.39
CA ALA A 267 -4.79 -21.79 35.11
C ALA A 267 -5.12 -23.20 34.55
N GLU A 268 -6.35 -23.38 34.05
CA GLU A 268 -6.79 -24.66 33.48
C GLU A 268 -6.34 -24.84 32.01
N MET A 269 -5.84 -23.79 31.34
CA MET A 269 -5.49 -23.77 29.91
C MET A 269 -4.02 -24.11 29.63
N SER A 270 -3.56 -25.26 30.11
CA SER A 270 -2.15 -25.69 30.01
C SER A 270 -1.55 -25.76 28.60
N ARG A 271 -2.38 -25.84 27.54
CA ARG A 271 -1.93 -25.94 26.13
C ARG A 271 -2.06 -24.65 25.32
N LEU A 272 -2.40 -23.53 25.96
CA LEU A 272 -2.65 -22.28 25.27
C LEU A 272 -1.37 -21.73 24.62
N GLN A 273 -1.41 -21.55 23.30
CA GLN A 273 -0.31 -21.03 22.49
C GLN A 273 -0.63 -19.67 21.87
N PHE A 274 -1.88 -19.43 21.51
CA PHE A 274 -2.30 -18.19 20.86
C PHE A 274 -3.45 -17.54 21.62
N LEU A 275 -3.23 -16.31 22.09
CA LEU A 275 -4.20 -15.54 22.85
C LEU A 275 -4.40 -14.16 22.22
N GLU A 276 -5.63 -13.85 21.83
CA GLU A 276 -6.05 -12.51 21.42
C GLU A 276 -7.21 -12.04 22.30
N ILE A 277 -7.04 -10.86 22.89
CA ILE A 277 -8.06 -10.21 23.70
C ILE A 277 -8.29 -8.80 23.16
N SER A 278 -9.54 -8.53 22.81
CA SER A 278 -9.97 -7.21 22.36
C SER A 278 -11.08 -6.69 23.25
N VAL A 279 -10.93 -5.45 23.70
CA VAL A 279 -11.87 -4.77 24.59
C VAL A 279 -12.40 -3.53 23.88
N GLU A 280 -13.71 -3.41 23.75
CA GLU A 280 -14.32 -2.14 23.35
C GLU A 280 -14.21 -1.14 24.49
N ASN A 281 -13.76 0.09 24.22
CA ASN A 281 -13.53 1.11 25.24
C ASN A 281 -14.80 1.42 26.05
N SER A 282 -14.92 0.84 27.25
CA SER A 282 -15.83 1.28 28.30
C SER A 282 -15.15 1.26 29.66
N ASP A 283 -15.41 2.30 30.46
CA ASP A 283 -14.90 2.38 31.84
C ASP A 283 -15.51 1.29 32.75
N ASP A 284 -16.69 0.78 32.38
CA ASP A 284 -17.46 -0.20 33.17
C ASP A 284 -16.86 -1.63 33.20
N LEU A 285 -15.97 -1.98 32.26
CA LEU A 285 -15.34 -3.31 32.19
C LEU A 285 -13.96 -3.36 32.84
N PHE A 286 -13.46 -2.24 33.36
CA PHE A 286 -12.09 -2.12 33.86
C PHE A 286 -11.73 -3.20 34.89
N ASP A 287 -12.59 -3.44 35.89
CA ASP A 287 -12.33 -4.40 36.96
C ASP A 287 -12.23 -5.85 36.45
N GLN A 288 -13.05 -6.21 35.45
CA GLN A 288 -13.04 -7.55 34.87
C GLN A 288 -11.79 -7.78 34.01
N VAL A 289 -11.46 -6.84 33.14
CA VAL A 289 -10.26 -6.92 32.28
C VAL A 289 -9.01 -6.92 33.18
N TYR A 290 -9.01 -6.12 34.24
CA TYR A 290 -7.94 -6.06 35.22
C TYR A 290 -7.76 -7.38 35.97
N ALA A 291 -8.85 -8.02 36.42
CA ALA A 291 -8.78 -9.34 37.05
C ALA A 291 -8.23 -10.40 36.07
N LEU A 292 -8.73 -10.44 34.84
CA LEU A 292 -8.26 -11.36 33.81
C LEU A 292 -6.76 -11.17 33.50
N ALA A 293 -6.30 -9.92 33.47
CA ALA A 293 -4.89 -9.63 33.19
C ALA A 293 -3.96 -10.07 34.33
N LYS A 294 -4.43 -10.06 35.58
CA LYS A 294 -3.67 -10.64 36.71
C LYS A 294 -3.51 -12.15 36.57
N GLU A 295 -4.48 -12.83 35.96
CA GLU A 295 -4.44 -14.27 35.78
C GLU A 295 -3.37 -14.74 34.78
N LEU A 296 -2.82 -13.84 33.96
CA LEU A 296 -1.66 -14.16 33.13
C LEU A 296 -0.46 -14.68 33.94
N GLN A 297 -0.40 -14.39 35.24
CA GLN A 297 0.65 -14.89 36.13
C GLN A 297 0.57 -16.40 36.37
N PHE A 298 -0.59 -17.02 36.14
CA PHE A 298 -0.83 -18.45 36.32
C PHE A 298 -0.65 -19.24 35.02
N LEU A 299 -0.34 -18.56 33.91
CA LEU A 299 -0.02 -19.22 32.65
C LEU A 299 1.38 -19.83 32.74
N GLU A 300 1.45 -21.09 33.15
CA GLU A 300 2.64 -21.95 32.97
C GLU A 300 2.75 -22.45 31.51
N THR A 301 2.30 -21.65 30.54
CA THR A 301 1.89 -22.12 29.21
C THR A 301 2.92 -21.93 28.11
N GLU A 302 2.71 -22.68 27.04
CA GLU A 302 3.46 -22.68 25.79
C GLU A 302 3.15 -21.46 24.88
N LEU A 303 2.93 -20.28 25.49
CA LEU A 303 2.40 -19.12 24.79
C LEU A 303 3.41 -18.56 23.78
N ARG A 304 2.98 -18.46 22.52
CA ARG A 304 3.77 -17.99 21.37
C ARG A 304 3.28 -16.66 20.83
N PHE A 305 1.98 -16.41 20.94
CA PHE A 305 1.33 -15.18 20.49
C PHE A 305 0.46 -14.61 21.60
N LEU A 306 0.72 -13.36 21.97
CA LEU A 306 -0.16 -12.58 22.84
C LEU A 306 -0.47 -11.25 22.19
N CYS A 307 -1.74 -11.03 21.86
CA CYS A 307 -2.28 -9.73 21.48
C CYS A 307 -3.34 -9.30 22.47
N TRP A 308 -3.13 -8.18 23.15
CA TRP A 308 -4.10 -7.62 24.09
C TRP A 308 -4.27 -6.13 23.85
N LEU A 309 -5.38 -5.77 23.22
CA LEU A 309 -5.76 -4.38 22.99
C LEU A 309 -6.32 -3.77 24.29
N ASN A 310 -5.88 -2.55 24.62
CA ASN A 310 -6.25 -1.84 25.85
C ASN A 310 -5.79 -2.57 27.13
N TYR A 311 -4.55 -3.08 27.14
CA TYR A 311 -4.01 -3.82 28.28
C TYR A 311 -4.10 -3.02 29.61
N PRO A 312 -4.71 -3.58 30.67
CA PRO A 312 -5.12 -2.79 31.84
C PRO A 312 -4.04 -2.65 32.91
N LEU A 313 -3.04 -3.54 32.96
CA LEU A 313 -2.02 -3.52 34.01
C LEU A 313 -0.92 -2.51 33.72
N LYS A 314 -0.26 -2.08 34.79
CA LYS A 314 0.89 -1.18 34.74
C LYS A 314 2.17 -1.89 34.28
N SER A 315 2.22 -3.22 34.43
CA SER A 315 3.28 -4.10 33.97
C SER A 315 2.72 -5.50 33.77
N LEU A 316 3.43 -6.33 33.01
CA LEU A 316 3.16 -7.76 32.98
C LEU A 316 3.40 -8.37 34.37
N PRO A 317 2.67 -9.44 34.73
CA PRO A 317 2.90 -10.10 36.02
C PRO A 317 4.32 -10.68 36.13
N GLU A 318 4.85 -10.70 37.35
CA GLU A 318 6.24 -11.12 37.61
C GLU A 318 6.55 -12.54 37.09
N ASN A 319 5.61 -13.47 37.29
CA ASN A 319 5.75 -14.87 36.89
C ASN A 319 5.37 -15.16 35.43
N PHE A 320 5.14 -14.12 34.62
CA PHE A 320 4.84 -14.32 33.20
C PHE A 320 6.04 -14.96 32.48
N CYS A 321 5.80 -16.11 31.84
CA CYS A 321 6.78 -16.87 31.09
C CYS A 321 6.93 -16.31 29.67
N THR A 322 8.16 -16.13 29.20
CA THR A 322 8.47 -15.57 27.87
C THR A 322 9.25 -16.53 26.97
N ASP A 323 9.54 -17.75 27.43
CA ASP A 323 10.52 -18.65 26.83
C ASP A 323 10.18 -19.04 25.38
N LYS A 324 8.88 -19.23 25.08
CA LYS A 324 8.39 -19.55 23.73
C LYS A 324 7.67 -18.40 23.05
N LEU A 325 7.67 -17.21 23.66
CA LEU A 325 6.94 -16.06 23.14
C LEU A 325 7.62 -15.54 21.87
N VAL A 326 6.87 -15.48 20.77
CA VAL A 326 7.34 -15.02 19.46
C VAL A 326 6.82 -13.61 19.17
N ILE A 327 5.55 -13.36 19.46
CA ILE A 327 4.90 -12.07 19.22
C ILE A 327 4.21 -11.59 20.50
N LEU A 328 4.54 -10.37 20.92
CA LEU A 328 3.90 -9.69 22.06
C LEU A 328 3.38 -8.32 21.63
N LYS A 329 2.04 -8.17 21.61
CA LYS A 329 1.36 -6.91 21.29
C LYS A 329 0.47 -6.47 22.44
N LEU A 330 0.85 -5.41 23.14
CA LEU A 330 0.12 -4.83 24.28
C LEU A 330 -0.23 -3.37 23.97
N GLN A 331 -1.11 -3.20 22.98
CA GLN A 331 -1.43 -1.90 22.39
C GLN A 331 -2.41 -1.09 23.25
N TYR A 332 -2.32 0.24 23.19
CA TYR A 332 -3.20 1.19 23.87
C TYR A 332 -3.27 1.00 25.41
N GLY A 333 -2.25 0.36 25.99
CA GLY A 333 -2.24 -0.07 27.37
C GLY A 333 -2.00 1.06 28.38
N ARG A 334 -2.26 0.76 29.66
CA ARG A 334 -1.93 1.62 30.81
C ARG A 334 -0.53 1.37 31.37
N MET A 335 0.32 0.70 30.58
CA MET A 335 1.63 0.22 30.98
C MET A 335 2.56 1.37 31.36
N GLU A 336 3.18 1.26 32.53
CA GLU A 336 4.22 2.16 33.02
C GLU A 336 5.62 1.55 32.82
N LYS A 337 5.71 0.21 32.84
CA LYS A 337 6.89 -0.62 32.64
C LYS A 337 6.48 -1.98 32.04
N LEU A 338 7.31 -2.60 31.20
CA LEU A 338 6.98 -3.90 30.59
C LEU A 338 7.01 -5.06 31.61
N TRP A 339 8.16 -5.36 32.20
CA TRP A 339 8.35 -6.35 33.26
C TRP A 339 9.59 -6.06 34.12
N ASP A 340 9.69 -6.75 35.26
CA ASP A 340 10.84 -6.78 36.15
C ASP A 340 11.73 -8.01 35.92
N GLY A 341 13.04 -7.86 36.19
CA GLY A 341 14.02 -8.94 36.08
C GLY A 341 14.50 -9.24 34.65
N LEU A 342 15.41 -10.22 34.55
CA LEU A 342 15.87 -10.77 33.28
C LEU A 342 14.89 -11.85 32.82
N LYS A 343 14.56 -11.82 31.53
CA LYS A 343 13.65 -12.77 30.88
C LYS A 343 14.38 -13.44 29.70
N ASN A 344 14.05 -14.70 29.43
CA ASN A 344 14.51 -15.36 28.22
C ASN A 344 13.62 -14.90 27.05
N LEU A 345 14.23 -14.23 26.07
CA LEU A 345 13.53 -13.61 24.94
C LEU A 345 14.07 -14.13 23.60
N VAL A 346 14.78 -15.26 23.60
CA VAL A 346 15.44 -15.79 22.40
C VAL A 346 14.43 -16.03 21.27
N ASN A 347 13.19 -16.41 21.57
CA ASN A 347 12.16 -16.63 20.55
C ASN A 347 11.41 -15.35 20.12
N LEU A 348 11.56 -14.23 20.82
CA LEU A 348 10.79 -13.01 20.56
C LEU A 348 11.25 -12.36 19.25
N LYS A 349 10.30 -12.14 18.33
CA LYS A 349 10.52 -11.56 17.00
C LYS A 349 9.84 -10.21 16.84
N GLU A 350 8.69 -10.03 17.48
CA GLU A 350 7.94 -8.77 17.43
C GLU A 350 7.52 -8.32 18.84
N LEU A 351 7.82 -7.06 19.16
CA LEU A 351 7.33 -6.37 20.36
C LEU A 351 6.60 -5.09 19.97
N ASP A 352 5.30 -5.04 20.22
CA ASP A 352 4.45 -3.90 19.94
C ASP A 352 3.77 -3.39 21.23
N LEU A 353 4.14 -2.19 21.64
CA LEU A 353 3.57 -1.48 22.78
C LEU A 353 2.92 -0.16 22.35
N MET A 354 2.44 -0.06 21.09
CA MET A 354 1.92 1.19 20.53
C MET A 354 0.88 1.83 21.46
N HIS A 355 0.93 3.15 21.56
CA HIS A 355 0.09 3.98 22.39
C HIS A 355 0.08 3.64 23.90
N SER A 356 1.11 2.97 24.40
CA SER A 356 1.39 2.86 25.84
C SER A 356 1.88 4.20 26.41
N LYS A 357 0.96 5.17 26.52
CA LYS A 357 1.28 6.58 26.80
C LYS A 357 2.06 6.82 28.09
N LYS A 358 1.94 5.91 29.07
CA LYS A 358 2.56 5.98 30.40
C LYS A 358 3.91 5.26 30.49
N LEU A 359 4.32 4.54 29.44
CA LEU A 359 5.57 3.78 29.42
C LEU A 359 6.75 4.75 29.51
N LYS A 360 7.59 4.62 30.54
CA LYS A 360 8.72 5.54 30.77
C LYS A 360 10.05 5.02 30.22
N LYS A 361 10.25 3.71 30.33
CA LYS A 361 11.48 2.97 29.97
C LYS A 361 11.12 1.54 29.58
N LEU A 362 11.95 0.96 28.72
CA LEU A 362 11.93 -0.47 28.42
C LEU A 362 12.86 -1.25 29.37
N PRO A 363 12.60 -2.55 29.60
CA PRO A 363 13.57 -3.45 30.23
C PRO A 363 14.76 -3.71 29.29
N ASP A 364 15.81 -4.38 29.78
CA ASP A 364 16.90 -4.84 28.92
C ASP A 364 16.39 -5.91 27.94
N LEU A 365 16.57 -5.65 26.64
CA LEU A 365 16.19 -6.55 25.55
C LEU A 365 17.41 -7.24 24.91
N SER A 366 18.59 -7.17 25.54
CA SER A 366 19.84 -7.75 25.02
C SER A 366 19.74 -9.24 24.65
N GLN A 367 18.89 -10.01 25.35
CA GLN A 367 18.64 -11.44 25.09
C GLN A 367 17.64 -11.70 23.96
N ALA A 368 16.97 -10.68 23.42
CA ALA A 368 16.02 -10.82 22.33
C ALA A 368 16.73 -10.91 20.97
N THR A 369 17.60 -11.91 20.81
CA THR A 369 18.50 -12.03 19.64
C THR A 369 17.77 -12.28 18.33
N ASN A 370 16.51 -12.74 18.38
CA ASN A 370 15.66 -12.91 17.20
C ASN A 370 14.66 -11.77 16.98
N LEU A 371 14.73 -10.68 17.75
CA LEU A 371 13.84 -9.54 17.60
C LEU A 371 14.08 -8.88 16.24
N GLU A 372 13.04 -8.81 15.43
CA GLU A 372 13.02 -8.25 14.07
C GLU A 372 12.30 -6.90 14.04
N GLU A 373 11.25 -6.73 14.86
CA GLU A 373 10.41 -5.52 14.87
C GLU A 373 10.11 -5.02 16.29
N LEU A 374 10.29 -3.71 16.49
CA LEU A 374 9.98 -3.00 17.73
C LEU A 374 9.09 -1.78 17.46
N VAL A 375 7.83 -1.84 17.91
CA VAL A 375 6.84 -0.78 17.71
C VAL A 375 6.49 -0.12 19.04
N LEU A 376 6.89 1.14 19.21
CA LEU A 376 6.61 1.99 20.36
C LEU A 376 5.87 3.28 19.95
N LEU A 377 5.22 3.26 18.78
CA LEU A 377 4.47 4.38 18.22
C LEU A 377 3.53 4.99 19.26
N GLY A 378 3.63 6.29 19.52
CA GLY A 378 2.77 7.02 20.46
C GLY A 378 3.06 6.78 21.95
N CYS A 379 4.19 6.17 22.32
CA CYS A 379 4.64 6.05 23.72
C CYS A 379 5.13 7.41 24.26
N SER A 380 4.20 8.32 24.54
CA SER A 380 4.49 9.74 24.78
C SER A 380 5.40 10.06 25.96
N MET A 381 5.46 9.19 26.98
CA MET A 381 6.29 9.37 28.19
C MET A 381 7.63 8.63 28.11
N LEU A 382 7.94 7.95 27.01
CA LEU A 382 9.21 7.26 26.83
C LEU A 382 10.35 8.29 26.79
N THR A 383 11.29 8.18 27.72
CA THR A 383 12.35 9.20 27.91
C THR A 383 13.69 8.80 27.31
N SER A 384 13.99 7.50 27.27
CA SER A 384 15.27 6.96 26.80
C SER A 384 15.11 5.53 26.29
N MET A 385 16.02 5.14 25.40
CA MET A 385 16.19 3.75 24.92
C MET A 385 17.55 3.23 25.40
N ASP A 386 17.62 1.95 25.74
CA ASP A 386 18.91 1.33 26.04
C ASP A 386 19.71 1.10 24.75
N SER A 387 21.02 1.32 24.83
CA SER A 387 21.92 1.23 23.68
C SER A 387 22.03 -0.20 23.13
N SER A 388 21.79 -1.22 23.97
CA SER A 388 21.85 -2.63 23.60
C SER A 388 20.84 -3.01 22.50
N ILE A 389 19.70 -2.32 22.43
CA ILE A 389 18.65 -2.55 21.42
C ILE A 389 19.20 -2.36 20.01
N PHE A 390 20.08 -1.37 19.81
CA PHE A 390 20.62 -1.05 18.49
C PHE A 390 21.68 -2.05 18.00
N SER A 391 22.21 -2.90 18.89
CA SER A 391 23.15 -3.99 18.57
C SER A 391 22.48 -5.35 18.31
N LEU A 392 21.15 -5.43 18.35
CA LEU A 392 20.45 -6.69 18.13
C LEU A 392 20.65 -7.20 16.69
N PRO A 393 21.04 -8.48 16.51
CA PRO A 393 21.55 -8.97 15.23
C PRO A 393 20.46 -9.19 14.17
N LYS A 394 19.19 -9.32 14.56
CA LYS A 394 18.07 -9.49 13.60
C LYS A 394 17.11 -8.30 13.54
N LEU A 395 17.36 -7.24 14.30
CA LEU A 395 16.45 -6.10 14.36
C LEU A 395 16.45 -5.38 13.01
N GLU A 396 15.29 -5.35 12.34
CA GLU A 396 15.11 -4.77 11.01
C GLU A 396 14.33 -3.45 11.05
N SER A 397 13.36 -3.32 11.98
CA SER A 397 12.41 -2.21 12.03
C SER A 397 12.23 -1.66 13.45
N ILE A 398 12.31 -0.35 13.60
CA ILE A 398 12.02 0.37 14.85
C ILE A 398 11.07 1.54 14.58
N ASP A 399 9.89 1.52 15.17
CA ASP A 399 8.97 2.67 15.16
C ASP A 399 8.87 3.33 16.55
N LEU A 400 9.44 4.52 16.67
CA LEU A 400 9.42 5.37 17.86
C LEU A 400 8.58 6.63 17.63
N SER A 401 7.80 6.70 16.55
CA SER A 401 7.07 7.92 16.19
C SER A 401 6.13 8.35 17.33
N GLY A 402 5.99 9.65 17.55
CA GLY A 402 5.15 10.19 18.63
C GLY A 402 5.67 9.95 20.06
N CYS A 403 6.90 9.47 20.25
CA CYS A 403 7.58 9.43 21.54
C CYS A 403 8.00 10.83 22.01
N LYS A 404 7.02 11.65 22.39
CA LYS A 404 7.17 13.09 22.65
C LYS A 404 8.18 13.46 23.75
N SER A 405 8.45 12.56 24.71
CA SER A 405 9.39 12.82 25.81
C SER A 405 10.82 12.38 25.50
N LEU A 406 11.06 11.74 24.36
CA LEU A 406 12.38 11.32 23.93
C LEU A 406 13.20 12.55 23.53
N THR A 407 14.37 12.74 24.15
CA THR A 407 15.23 13.92 23.93
C THR A 407 16.51 13.59 23.16
N LEU A 408 17.01 12.37 23.31
CA LEU A 408 18.29 11.88 22.81
C LEU A 408 18.10 10.47 22.25
N LEU A 409 18.74 10.18 21.12
CA LEU A 409 18.88 8.82 20.61
C LEU A 409 20.30 8.59 20.09
N THR A 410 21.08 7.80 20.83
CA THR A 410 22.49 7.51 20.56
C THR A 410 22.80 6.03 20.82
N SER A 411 23.79 5.49 20.12
CA SER A 411 24.28 4.13 20.34
C SER A 411 25.75 4.15 20.72
N ASN A 412 26.16 3.20 21.57
CA ASN A 412 27.56 2.92 21.87
C ASN A 412 28.20 1.97 20.82
N SER A 413 27.38 1.38 19.96
CA SER A 413 27.82 0.47 18.90
C SER A 413 28.26 1.25 17.68
N GLN A 414 29.32 0.78 17.02
CA GLN A 414 29.86 1.43 15.81
C GLN A 414 28.84 1.43 14.65
N PHE A 415 28.09 0.33 14.49
CA PHE A 415 27.04 0.19 13.49
C PHE A 415 25.83 -0.55 14.07
N CYS A 416 24.65 -0.10 13.70
CA CYS A 416 23.38 -0.75 14.00
C CYS A 416 22.94 -1.61 12.80
N ASN A 417 22.09 -2.63 13.02
CA ASN A 417 21.71 -3.58 11.97
C ASN A 417 20.37 -3.31 11.27
N PHE A 418 19.57 -2.36 11.79
CA PHE A 418 18.20 -2.14 11.31
C PHE A 418 18.12 -1.38 9.99
N SER A 419 17.04 -1.65 9.25
CA SER A 419 16.75 -1.12 7.92
C SER A 419 15.72 0.02 7.92
N TYR A 420 14.86 0.09 8.93
CA TYR A 420 13.82 1.11 9.07
C TYR A 420 13.86 1.75 10.46
N LEU A 421 13.85 3.08 10.51
CA LEU A 421 13.71 3.85 11.75
C LEU A 421 12.75 5.02 11.58
N ASN A 422 11.70 5.03 12.39
CA ASN A 422 10.73 6.11 12.42
C ASN A 422 10.77 6.88 13.74
N LEU A 423 11.08 8.16 13.69
CA LEU A 423 11.12 9.11 14.80
C LEU A 423 10.18 10.30 14.58
N ASP A 424 9.26 10.21 13.62
CA ASP A 424 8.32 11.29 13.32
C ASP A 424 7.55 11.71 14.56
N PHE A 425 7.27 13.00 14.71
CA PHE A 425 6.54 13.56 15.85
C PHE A 425 7.21 13.36 17.23
N CYS A 426 8.51 12.99 17.28
CA CYS A 426 9.33 13.09 18.49
C CYS A 426 9.69 14.55 18.79
N LYS A 427 8.69 15.34 19.22
CA LYS A 427 8.76 16.81 19.33
C LYS A 427 9.83 17.38 20.26
N ASN A 428 10.46 16.56 21.11
CA ASN A 428 11.55 16.99 21.99
C ASN A 428 12.90 16.36 21.66
N LEU A 429 12.98 15.53 20.61
CA LEU A 429 14.23 14.93 20.15
C LEU A 429 15.12 16.02 19.58
N ARG A 430 16.28 16.24 20.20
CA ARG A 430 17.27 17.27 19.81
C ARG A 430 18.54 16.67 19.26
N GLU A 431 18.91 15.50 19.76
CA GLU A 431 20.17 14.83 19.43
C GLU A 431 19.88 13.43 18.86
N PHE A 432 20.41 13.20 17.65
CA PHE A 432 20.32 11.94 16.94
C PHE A 432 21.72 11.56 16.45
N SER A 433 22.24 10.43 16.92
CA SER A 433 23.55 9.91 16.50
C SER A 433 23.50 8.38 16.43
N LEU A 434 22.74 7.87 15.46
CA LEU A 434 22.75 6.47 15.09
C LEU A 434 23.37 6.31 13.70
N ILE A 435 24.14 5.24 13.53
CA ILE A 435 24.79 4.88 12.27
C ILE A 435 24.38 3.44 11.93
N SER A 436 23.83 3.21 10.75
CA SER A 436 23.50 1.87 10.24
C SER A 436 23.86 1.75 8.77
N GLN A 437 24.60 0.70 8.43
CA GLN A 437 24.93 0.36 7.03
C GLN A 437 23.77 -0.34 6.29
N ASN A 438 22.73 -0.76 7.04
CA ASN A 438 21.58 -1.47 6.50
C ASN A 438 20.32 -0.60 6.39
N MET A 439 20.36 0.63 6.93
CA MET A 439 19.25 1.58 6.89
C MET A 439 18.84 1.87 5.44
N LYS A 440 17.59 1.57 5.12
CA LYS A 440 16.92 1.90 3.84
C LYS A 440 16.03 3.12 3.98
N GLU A 441 15.48 3.35 5.17
CA GLU A 441 14.55 4.45 5.41
C GLU A 441 14.71 5.05 6.81
N LEU A 442 14.76 6.37 6.86
CA LEU A 442 14.84 7.16 8.08
C LEU A 442 13.79 8.28 8.06
N ARG A 443 12.97 8.34 9.11
CA ARG A 443 12.01 9.42 9.33
C ARG A 443 12.35 10.20 10.60
N LEU A 444 12.55 11.51 10.47
CA LEU A 444 12.90 12.47 11.52
C LEU A 444 12.02 13.73 11.45
N GLY A 445 10.83 13.63 10.87
CA GLY A 445 9.89 14.71 10.73
C GLY A 445 9.31 15.18 12.07
N PHE A 446 8.95 16.46 12.15
CA PHE A 446 8.39 17.08 13.36
C PHE A 446 9.28 16.91 14.61
N THR A 447 10.60 16.87 14.44
CA THR A 447 11.61 16.79 15.50
C THR A 447 12.31 18.13 15.72
N LYS A 448 13.06 18.25 16.84
CA LYS A 448 13.91 19.41 17.14
C LYS A 448 15.39 19.14 16.80
N VAL A 449 15.66 18.13 15.97
CA VAL A 449 17.02 17.81 15.53
C VAL A 449 17.53 18.93 14.64
N LYS A 450 18.67 19.52 14.99
CA LYS A 450 19.26 20.66 14.29
C LYS A 450 20.31 20.26 13.25
N VAL A 451 21.05 19.20 13.51
CA VAL A 451 22.18 18.75 12.71
C VAL A 451 22.18 17.23 12.67
N LEU A 452 22.43 16.65 11.50
CA LEU A 452 22.71 15.23 11.33
C LEU A 452 24.21 14.96 11.59
N PRO A 453 24.60 13.80 12.14
CA PRO A 453 26.00 13.51 12.47
C PRO A 453 26.90 13.58 11.23
N SER A 454 28.17 13.95 11.38
CA SER A 454 29.11 14.01 10.24
C SER A 454 29.32 12.65 9.56
N SER A 455 29.20 11.56 10.32
CA SER A 455 29.24 10.17 9.85
C SER A 455 27.95 9.72 9.16
N PHE A 456 27.03 10.62 8.84
CA PHE A 456 25.76 10.26 8.17
C PHE A 456 25.98 9.66 6.78
N GLU A 457 27.12 9.91 6.14
CA GLU A 457 27.54 9.25 4.89
C GLU A 457 27.66 7.72 5.01
N CYS A 458 27.81 7.17 6.21
CA CYS A 458 27.91 5.73 6.43
C CYS A 458 26.60 4.96 6.15
N HIS A 459 25.47 5.66 5.92
CA HIS A 459 24.18 5.06 5.57
C HIS A 459 24.10 4.70 4.08
N SER A 460 25.02 3.85 3.61
CA SER A 460 25.22 3.56 2.18
C SER A 460 24.03 2.90 1.46
N LYS A 461 23.09 2.30 2.20
CA LYS A 461 21.87 1.67 1.65
C LYS A 461 20.62 2.55 1.80
N LEU A 462 20.74 3.78 2.31
CA LEU A 462 19.60 4.66 2.56
C LEU A 462 18.95 5.03 1.23
N LYS A 463 17.66 4.76 1.09
CA LYS A 463 16.85 5.05 -0.10
C LYS A 463 15.88 6.20 0.13
N SER A 464 15.37 6.35 1.36
CA SER A 464 14.42 7.42 1.72
C SER A 464 14.82 8.12 3.00
N LEU A 465 14.80 9.46 2.98
CA LEU A 465 15.01 10.31 4.14
C LEU A 465 13.90 11.36 4.26
N HIS A 466 13.19 11.35 5.38
CA HIS A 466 12.13 12.32 5.68
C HIS A 466 12.53 13.22 6.86
N LEU A 467 12.58 14.53 6.63
CA LEU A 467 12.96 15.57 7.59
C LEU A 467 11.84 16.62 7.74
N THR A 468 10.63 16.33 7.27
CA THR A 468 9.50 17.27 7.19
C THR A 468 9.25 17.99 8.52
N ARG A 469 9.19 19.32 8.54
CA ARG A 469 8.97 20.13 9.76
C ARG A 469 9.99 19.86 10.88
N SER A 470 11.22 19.47 10.53
CA SER A 470 12.33 19.41 11.49
C SER A 470 12.99 20.78 11.68
N ASP A 471 13.74 20.91 12.77
CA ASP A 471 14.57 22.09 13.07
C ASP A 471 15.95 22.05 12.40
N ILE A 472 16.14 21.20 11.39
CA ILE A 472 17.42 21.04 10.68
C ILE A 472 17.88 22.39 10.13
N GLU A 473 19.09 22.78 10.54
CA GLU A 473 19.74 24.05 10.16
C GLU A 473 20.72 23.80 9.01
N MET A 474 21.37 22.63 8.98
CA MET A 474 22.34 22.23 7.96
C MET A 474 22.30 20.72 7.70
N LEU A 475 22.54 20.33 6.45
CA LEU A 475 22.84 18.94 6.07
C LEU A 475 24.36 18.74 5.99
N PRO A 476 24.90 17.53 6.29
CA PRO A 476 26.33 17.24 6.22
C PRO A 476 26.95 17.54 4.84
N SER A 477 28.21 17.98 4.78
CA SER A 477 28.87 18.26 3.50
C SER A 477 29.06 17.02 2.61
N SER A 478 29.11 15.84 3.21
CA SER A 478 29.23 14.54 2.54
C SER A 478 27.89 13.93 2.10
N PHE A 479 26.83 14.73 2.01
CA PHE A 479 25.49 14.24 1.67
C PHE A 479 25.42 13.59 0.26
N ASN A 480 26.30 14.00 -0.65
CA ASN A 480 26.46 13.40 -1.99
C ASN A 480 26.95 11.94 -1.96
N ASN A 481 27.57 11.48 -0.86
CA ASN A 481 28.03 10.10 -0.68
C ASN A 481 26.89 9.09 -0.43
N LEU A 482 25.64 9.54 -0.28
CA LEU A 482 24.46 8.68 -0.14
C LEU A 482 24.02 8.10 -1.49
N THR A 483 24.85 7.25 -2.10
CA THR A 483 24.73 6.78 -3.49
C THR A 483 23.49 5.94 -3.81
N GLN A 484 22.66 5.59 -2.83
CA GLN A 484 21.39 4.88 -3.02
C GLN A 484 20.16 5.72 -2.66
N LEU A 485 20.34 6.96 -2.20
CA LEU A 485 19.24 7.83 -1.80
C LEU A 485 18.42 8.20 -3.03
N GLN A 486 17.13 7.86 -3.01
CA GLN A 486 16.19 8.10 -4.11
C GLN A 486 15.14 9.14 -3.74
N HIS A 487 14.79 9.27 -2.46
CA HIS A 487 13.78 10.19 -1.98
C HIS A 487 14.30 11.03 -0.81
N LEU A 488 14.18 12.35 -0.92
CA LEU A 488 14.49 13.31 0.13
C LEU A 488 13.30 14.25 0.34
N ASP A 489 12.73 14.22 1.54
CA ASP A 489 11.72 15.18 1.99
C ASP A 489 12.29 16.11 3.05
N ILE A 490 12.37 17.40 2.71
CA ILE A 490 12.75 18.50 3.62
C ILE A 490 11.65 19.56 3.72
N ASN A 491 10.40 19.19 3.43
CA ASN A 491 9.25 20.09 3.51
C ASN A 491 9.20 20.80 4.87
N ASN A 492 8.93 22.10 4.89
CA ASN A 492 8.83 22.95 6.07
C ASN A 492 10.08 22.97 6.96
N CYS A 493 11.28 22.65 6.45
CA CYS A 493 12.55 22.87 7.14
C CYS A 493 12.91 24.37 7.14
N ASN A 494 12.22 25.14 7.97
CA ASN A 494 12.25 26.60 7.91
C ASN A 494 13.60 27.23 8.31
N LYS A 495 14.51 26.49 8.95
CA LYS A 495 15.83 26.97 9.36
C LYS A 495 16.95 26.61 8.38
N LEU A 496 16.69 25.68 7.46
CA LEU A 496 17.65 25.23 6.46
C LEU A 496 17.86 26.35 5.42
N GLN A 497 19.09 26.88 5.35
CA GLN A 497 19.42 27.99 4.45
C GLN A 497 20.02 27.53 3.12
N THR A 498 20.77 26.43 3.15
CA THR A 498 21.50 25.88 2.02
C THR A 498 21.42 24.36 2.03
N ILE A 499 21.43 23.76 0.84
CA ILE A 499 21.51 22.32 0.65
C ILE A 499 22.89 22.02 0.04
N PRO A 500 23.65 21.04 0.57
CA PRO A 500 24.91 20.60 -0.02
C PRO A 500 24.68 19.92 -1.38
N GLU A 501 25.74 19.47 -2.03
CA GLU A 501 25.59 18.67 -3.24
C GLU A 501 24.75 17.42 -2.97
N LEU A 502 23.77 17.18 -3.84
CA LEU A 502 22.82 16.08 -3.70
C LEU A 502 23.38 14.80 -4.35
N PRO A 503 23.03 13.62 -3.84
CA PRO A 503 23.54 12.37 -4.39
C PRO A 503 23.02 12.14 -5.82
N PRO A 504 23.85 11.58 -6.72
CA PRO A 504 23.51 11.36 -8.12
C PRO A 504 22.42 10.29 -8.32
N SER A 505 21.99 9.59 -7.27
CA SER A 505 20.89 8.61 -7.30
C SER A 505 19.51 9.20 -7.01
N LEU A 506 19.43 10.47 -6.60
CA LEU A 506 18.21 11.10 -6.10
C LEU A 506 17.16 11.25 -7.20
N LYS A 507 15.99 10.65 -7.02
CA LYS A 507 14.87 10.68 -7.98
C LYS A 507 13.78 11.68 -7.59
N THR A 508 13.59 11.92 -6.30
CA THR A 508 12.53 12.79 -5.77
C THR A 508 13.08 13.70 -4.69
N LEU A 509 12.82 15.00 -4.84
CA LEU A 509 13.20 16.05 -3.91
C LEU A 509 11.97 16.90 -3.56
N GLU A 510 11.52 16.81 -2.32
CA GLU A 510 10.38 17.57 -1.77
C GLU A 510 10.89 18.71 -0.88
N VAL A 511 10.70 19.95 -1.31
CA VAL A 511 11.24 21.18 -0.70
C VAL A 511 10.16 22.26 -0.66
N SER A 512 9.05 21.98 -0.02
CA SER A 512 7.94 22.93 0.13
C SER A 512 8.04 23.69 1.44
N LYS A 513 7.64 24.95 1.46
CA LYS A 513 7.53 25.83 2.64
C LYS A 513 8.86 25.96 3.40
N CYS A 514 10.00 25.85 2.71
CA CYS A 514 11.33 26.09 3.29
C CYS A 514 11.65 27.59 3.23
N LYS A 515 11.19 28.33 4.24
CA LYS A 515 11.21 29.81 4.21
C LYS A 515 12.59 30.45 4.24
N SER A 516 13.64 29.75 4.67
CA SER A 516 15.01 30.30 4.73
C SER A 516 15.92 29.80 3.61
N LEU A 517 15.47 28.83 2.81
CA LEU A 517 16.29 28.25 1.75
C LEU A 517 16.50 29.30 0.64
N GLN A 518 17.76 29.59 0.33
CA GLN A 518 18.11 30.65 -0.62
C GLN A 518 18.47 30.14 -2.00
N ASN A 519 19.05 28.94 -2.10
CA ASN A 519 19.60 28.45 -3.36
C ASN A 519 19.38 26.93 -3.48
N LEU A 520 19.10 26.47 -4.71
CA LEU A 520 19.15 25.08 -5.11
C LEU A 520 20.16 24.96 -6.25
N ARG A 521 21.31 24.34 -6.00
CA ARG A 521 22.39 24.24 -6.99
C ARG A 521 22.74 22.79 -7.26
N ASN A 522 23.23 22.54 -8.46
CA ASN A 522 23.75 21.23 -8.89
C ASN A 522 22.72 20.11 -8.69
N LEU A 523 21.50 20.32 -9.20
CA LEU A 523 20.47 19.28 -9.16
C LEU A 523 20.92 18.07 -9.99
N PRO A 524 20.82 16.83 -9.46
CA PRO A 524 21.33 15.65 -10.14
C PRO A 524 20.49 15.34 -11.40
N SER A 525 21.14 14.76 -12.42
CA SER A 525 20.49 14.39 -13.69
C SER A 525 19.44 13.29 -13.53
N SER A 526 19.60 12.41 -12.53
CA SER A 526 18.65 11.34 -12.19
C SER A 526 17.35 11.82 -11.55
N LEU A 527 17.27 13.10 -11.15
CA LEU A 527 16.10 13.68 -10.52
C LEU A 527 14.92 13.64 -11.49
N LYS A 528 13.81 13.04 -11.08
CA LYS A 528 12.56 12.95 -11.84
C LYS A 528 11.51 13.93 -11.34
N THR A 529 11.51 14.16 -10.02
CA THR A 529 10.52 14.99 -9.33
C THR A 529 11.21 15.99 -8.41
N LEU A 530 10.92 17.27 -8.61
CA LEU A 530 11.32 18.38 -7.75
C LEU A 530 10.08 19.20 -7.43
N ASN A 531 9.68 19.24 -6.16
CA ASN A 531 8.56 20.07 -5.70
C ASN A 531 9.08 21.12 -4.72
N ALA A 532 9.21 22.36 -5.19
CA ALA A 532 9.55 23.52 -4.40
C ALA A 532 8.35 24.49 -4.33
N ILE A 533 7.50 24.34 -3.30
CA ILE A 533 6.26 25.11 -3.18
C ILE A 533 6.40 26.12 -2.03
N GLU A 534 6.08 27.39 -2.24
CA GLU A 534 6.15 28.44 -1.21
C GLU A 534 7.53 28.64 -0.56
N CYS A 535 8.63 28.37 -1.29
CA CYS A 535 9.98 28.70 -0.87
C CYS A 535 10.29 30.18 -1.11
N LYS A 536 9.74 31.03 -0.24
CA LYS A 536 9.73 32.49 -0.41
C LYS A 536 11.13 33.13 -0.44
N SER A 537 12.16 32.52 0.13
CA SER A 537 13.53 33.06 0.10
C SER A 537 14.39 32.49 -1.02
N LEU A 538 13.87 31.55 -1.82
CA LEU A 538 14.62 30.92 -2.89
C LEU A 538 14.89 31.93 -4.00
N LYS A 539 16.18 32.20 -4.26
CA LYS A 539 16.67 33.18 -5.24
C LYS A 539 17.23 32.53 -6.48
N THR A 540 18.10 31.52 -6.30
CA THR A 540 18.78 30.90 -7.45
C THR A 540 18.48 29.41 -7.56
N VAL A 541 18.22 28.93 -8.78
CA VAL A 541 18.14 27.51 -9.13
C VAL A 541 19.12 27.26 -10.27
N SER A 542 19.98 26.23 -10.15
CA SER A 542 20.87 25.82 -11.25
C SER A 542 20.72 24.34 -11.60
N PHE A 543 20.67 24.09 -12.91
CA PHE A 543 20.72 22.78 -13.55
C PHE A 543 22.16 22.51 -14.04
N PRO A 544 22.48 21.29 -14.51
CA PRO A 544 23.78 21.00 -15.13
C PRO A 544 24.13 22.00 -16.25
N SER A 545 25.41 22.32 -16.35
CA SER A 545 25.89 23.48 -17.13
C SER A 545 26.01 23.23 -18.63
N THR A 546 25.95 21.97 -19.08
CA THR A 546 26.07 21.62 -20.51
C THR A 546 24.76 21.07 -21.06
N ALA A 547 24.47 21.36 -22.34
CA ALA A 547 23.30 20.83 -23.03
C ALA A 547 23.32 19.29 -23.06
N ASP A 548 24.50 18.68 -23.29
CA ASP A 548 24.70 17.22 -23.26
C ASP A 548 24.30 16.59 -21.92
N GLU A 549 24.63 17.24 -20.78
CA GLU A 549 24.21 16.75 -19.47
C GLU A 549 22.70 16.87 -19.28
N GLN A 550 22.08 17.98 -19.73
CA GLN A 550 20.64 18.18 -19.64
C GLN A 550 19.83 17.24 -20.56
N LEU A 551 20.40 16.86 -21.71
CA LEU A 551 19.82 15.87 -22.64
C LEU A 551 19.83 14.43 -22.09
N THR A 552 20.60 14.17 -21.02
CA THR A 552 20.61 12.86 -20.34
C THR A 552 19.64 12.80 -19.16
N GLU A 553 18.97 13.92 -18.85
CA GLU A 553 18.00 14.00 -17.76
C GLU A 553 16.68 13.32 -18.12
N ASN A 554 15.84 13.08 -17.11
CA ASN A 554 14.49 12.58 -17.32
C ASN A 554 13.54 13.19 -16.26
N LYS A 555 13.63 14.52 -16.13
CA LYS A 555 12.82 15.29 -15.19
C LYS A 555 11.40 15.37 -15.71
N LYS A 556 10.49 14.70 -15.01
CA LYS A 556 9.06 14.66 -15.36
C LYS A 556 8.24 15.70 -14.62
N ARG A 557 8.65 16.10 -13.42
CA ARG A 557 7.88 17.02 -12.59
C ARG A 557 8.79 18.00 -11.88
N VAL A 558 8.69 19.28 -12.21
CA VAL A 558 9.49 20.34 -11.61
C VAL A 558 8.59 21.52 -11.28
N LEU A 559 8.28 21.71 -10.00
CA LEU A 559 7.30 22.69 -9.54
C LEU A 559 7.94 23.75 -8.64
N PHE A 560 7.78 25.01 -9.00
CA PHE A 560 8.22 26.19 -8.25
C PHE A 560 7.04 27.11 -7.91
N TRP A 561 5.95 26.53 -7.40
CA TRP A 561 4.77 27.29 -6.98
C TRP A 561 5.15 28.32 -5.91
N ASN A 562 4.67 29.55 -6.08
CA ASN A 562 4.87 30.65 -5.12
C ASN A 562 6.33 30.95 -4.69
N CYS A 563 7.34 30.56 -5.48
CA CYS A 563 8.76 30.87 -5.24
C CYS A 563 9.16 32.27 -5.76
N ARG A 564 8.55 33.33 -5.23
CA ARG A 564 8.54 34.68 -5.84
C ARG A 564 9.87 35.42 -5.92
N ASN A 565 10.89 34.97 -5.20
CA ASN A 565 12.20 35.63 -5.18
C ASN A 565 13.20 35.02 -6.16
N LEU A 566 12.76 34.04 -6.98
CA LEU A 566 13.57 33.49 -8.05
C LEU A 566 14.00 34.61 -9.01
N ASP A 567 15.29 34.68 -9.29
CA ASP A 567 15.81 35.62 -10.28
C ASP A 567 15.46 35.18 -11.71
N GLU A 568 15.59 36.13 -12.63
CA GLU A 568 15.24 35.94 -14.04
C GLU A 568 16.08 34.82 -14.68
N SER A 569 17.38 34.78 -14.38
CA SER A 569 18.28 33.73 -14.87
C SER A 569 17.86 32.32 -14.43
N SER A 570 17.34 32.18 -13.21
CA SER A 570 16.82 30.90 -12.70
C SER A 570 15.51 30.53 -13.39
N ALA A 571 14.61 31.50 -13.61
CA ALA A 571 13.37 31.25 -14.34
C ALA A 571 13.65 30.83 -15.80
N GLU A 572 14.61 31.48 -16.46
CA GLU A 572 15.10 31.10 -17.79
C GLU A 572 15.72 29.70 -17.79
N ALA A 573 16.55 29.37 -16.81
CA ALA A 573 17.15 28.05 -16.68
C ALA A 573 16.10 26.95 -16.47
N ILE A 574 15.05 27.21 -15.66
CA ILE A 574 13.92 26.29 -15.51
C ILE A 574 13.16 26.16 -16.83
N GLY A 575 12.95 27.26 -17.56
CA GLY A 575 12.28 27.28 -18.85
C GLY A 575 13.02 26.47 -19.92
N LEU A 576 14.35 26.60 -20.00
CA LEU A 576 15.20 25.82 -20.88
C LEU A 576 15.19 24.33 -20.51
N ASN A 577 15.28 24.02 -19.21
CA ASN A 577 15.20 22.63 -18.74
C ASN A 577 13.83 22.00 -19.06
N ALA A 578 12.75 22.78 -18.98
CA ALA A 578 11.42 22.37 -19.39
C ALA A 578 11.34 22.10 -20.90
N GLU A 579 11.93 22.98 -21.73
CA GLU A 579 12.00 22.80 -23.19
C GLU A 579 12.65 21.46 -23.54
N ILE A 580 13.86 21.22 -23.03
CA ILE A 580 14.66 20.01 -23.29
C ILE A 580 13.89 18.74 -22.88
N ASN A 581 13.50 18.65 -21.60
CA ASN A 581 12.91 17.42 -21.05
C ASN A 581 11.50 17.14 -21.60
N LEU A 582 10.66 18.17 -21.80
CA LEU A 582 9.31 17.97 -22.33
C LEU A 582 9.33 17.65 -23.83
N MET A 583 10.26 18.22 -24.59
CA MET A 583 10.46 17.81 -25.98
C MET A 583 10.93 16.37 -26.07
N GLU A 584 11.88 15.93 -25.25
CA GLU A 584 12.30 14.53 -25.24
C GLU A 584 11.12 13.60 -24.91
N LEU A 585 10.35 13.92 -23.85
CA LEU A 585 9.15 13.16 -23.48
C LEU A 585 8.09 13.12 -24.61
N ALA A 586 7.93 14.22 -25.33
CA ALA A 586 7.03 14.32 -26.48
C ALA A 586 7.48 13.48 -27.69
N ASN A 587 8.77 13.18 -27.80
CA ASN A 587 9.36 12.39 -28.90
C ASN A 587 9.54 10.90 -28.60
N GLN A 588 9.42 10.48 -27.34
CA GLN A 588 9.44 9.06 -26.99
C GLN A 588 8.14 8.37 -27.48
N PRO A 589 8.22 7.15 -28.05
CA PRO A 589 7.05 6.43 -28.52
C PRO A 589 6.08 6.21 -27.35
N LEU A 590 4.80 6.54 -27.57
CA LEU A 590 3.70 6.40 -26.61
C LEU A 590 3.80 5.07 -25.84
N PRO A 591 4.22 5.05 -24.57
CA PRO A 591 4.28 3.82 -23.81
C PRO A 591 2.87 3.23 -23.67
N THR A 592 2.75 1.92 -23.86
CA THR A 592 1.59 1.16 -23.39
C THR A 592 1.67 1.11 -21.85
N PRO A 593 0.58 1.33 -21.11
CA PRO A 593 0.62 1.34 -19.65
C PRO A 593 1.23 0.05 -19.09
N SER A 594 2.15 0.19 -18.13
CA SER A 594 2.71 -0.95 -17.39
C SER A 594 1.61 -1.69 -16.61
N GLN A 595 1.71 -3.02 -16.55
CA GLN A 595 0.71 -3.94 -15.96
C GLN A 595 0.43 -3.73 -14.45
N GLU A 596 1.21 -2.90 -13.75
CA GLU A 596 1.12 -2.71 -12.29
C GLU A 596 -0.04 -1.82 -11.81
N HIS A 597 -0.73 -1.09 -12.69
CA HIS A 597 -1.75 -0.10 -12.28
C HIS A 597 -3.18 -0.42 -12.75
N GLN A 598 -3.48 -1.68 -13.12
CA GLN A 598 -4.79 -2.09 -13.63
C GLN A 598 -5.92 -2.19 -12.58
N PHE A 599 -5.64 -1.89 -11.30
CA PHE A 599 -6.62 -2.06 -10.23
C PHE A 599 -7.52 -0.83 -9.98
N TYR A 600 -7.17 0.35 -10.51
CA TYR A 600 -8.05 1.52 -10.56
C TYR A 600 -7.88 2.26 -11.89
N ASN A 601 -8.78 1.99 -12.85
CA ASN A 601 -8.74 2.53 -14.22
C ASN A 601 -9.13 4.02 -14.34
N ASP A 602 -9.05 4.81 -13.26
CA ASP A 602 -9.44 6.23 -13.30
C ASP A 602 -8.21 7.14 -13.51
N TYR A 603 -8.14 7.76 -14.69
CA TYR A 603 -7.11 8.73 -15.07
C TYR A 603 -7.06 9.91 -14.10
N GLU A 604 -8.18 10.29 -13.51
CA GLU A 604 -8.26 11.39 -12.56
C GLU A 604 -7.36 11.19 -11.32
N TYR A 605 -7.04 9.95 -10.96
CA TYR A 605 -6.21 9.63 -9.80
C TYR A 605 -4.77 9.25 -10.17
N ASN A 606 -4.48 8.98 -11.44
CA ASN A 606 -3.20 8.42 -11.90
C ASN A 606 -2.53 9.23 -13.04
N TYR A 607 -3.01 10.45 -13.31
CA TYR A 607 -2.54 11.28 -14.42
C TYR A 607 -1.05 11.63 -14.38
N HIS A 608 -0.42 11.67 -13.19
CA HIS A 608 1.02 11.89 -13.01
C HIS A 608 1.90 10.90 -13.80
N SER A 609 1.40 9.69 -14.05
CA SER A 609 2.12 8.67 -14.82
C SER A 609 2.19 8.98 -16.32
N TYR A 610 1.34 9.88 -16.80
CA TYR A 610 1.14 10.22 -18.22
C TYR A 610 1.62 11.63 -18.59
N GLN A 611 2.18 12.37 -17.63
CA GLN A 611 2.49 13.78 -17.78
C GLN A 611 3.95 14.13 -17.50
N GLY A 612 4.46 15.08 -18.29
CA GLY A 612 5.60 15.91 -17.93
C GLY A 612 5.10 17.30 -17.57
N ILE A 613 5.55 17.88 -16.46
CA ILE A 613 5.08 19.19 -15.98
C ILE A 613 6.18 20.02 -15.34
N TYR A 614 6.20 21.30 -15.74
CA TYR A 614 7.05 22.34 -15.19
C TYR A 614 6.19 23.52 -14.76
N VAL A 615 6.41 24.03 -13.56
CA VAL A 615 5.76 25.26 -13.10
C VAL A 615 6.80 26.17 -12.48
N TYR A 616 6.80 27.45 -12.87
CA TYR A 616 7.69 28.45 -12.29
C TYR A 616 7.09 29.86 -12.36
N PRO A 617 7.54 30.80 -11.51
CA PRO A 617 7.11 32.19 -11.59
C PRO A 617 7.51 32.80 -12.95
N GLY A 618 6.55 33.43 -13.63
CA GLY A 618 6.77 34.06 -14.93
C GLY A 618 5.47 34.58 -15.53
N SER A 619 5.56 35.60 -16.39
CA SER A 619 4.41 36.39 -16.85
C SER A 619 4.07 36.27 -18.33
N SER A 620 4.83 35.47 -19.09
CA SER A 620 4.68 35.33 -20.54
C SER A 620 4.91 33.88 -20.97
N VAL A 621 4.30 33.51 -22.09
CA VAL A 621 4.56 32.23 -22.74
C VAL A 621 6.03 32.22 -23.24
N PRO A 622 6.79 31.12 -23.06
CA PRO A 622 8.18 31.03 -23.54
C PRO A 622 8.28 31.20 -25.06
N ALA A 623 9.37 31.82 -25.54
CA ALA A 623 9.53 32.21 -26.94
C ALA A 623 9.59 31.03 -27.93
N TRP A 624 9.94 29.82 -27.47
CA TRP A 624 10.01 28.62 -28.30
C TRP A 624 8.63 28.02 -28.65
N PHE A 625 7.54 28.53 -28.07
CA PHE A 625 6.18 28.13 -28.45
C PHE A 625 5.79 28.68 -29.82
N LYS A 626 5.42 27.78 -30.75
CA LYS A 626 5.07 28.14 -32.14
C LYS A 626 3.77 28.92 -32.26
N HIS A 627 2.78 28.60 -31.43
CA HIS A 627 1.48 29.26 -31.44
C HIS A 627 1.20 29.82 -30.05
N THR A 628 0.96 31.13 -29.96
CA THR A 628 0.71 31.84 -28.70
C THR A 628 -0.39 32.86 -28.90
N GLU A 629 -1.30 32.99 -27.94
CA GLU A 629 -2.33 34.03 -27.93
C GLU A 629 -2.56 34.56 -26.51
N ALA A 630 -3.06 35.79 -26.41
CA ALA A 630 -3.39 36.41 -25.14
C ALA A 630 -4.73 35.92 -24.56
N ASN A 631 -5.70 35.57 -25.41
CA ASN A 631 -7.07 35.23 -25.01
C ASN A 631 -7.61 33.95 -25.69
N GLY A 632 -7.53 32.83 -24.96
CA GLY A 632 -8.46 31.67 -25.06
C GLY A 632 -8.27 30.66 -26.18
N ASP A 633 -8.08 31.12 -27.42
CA ASP A 633 -8.28 30.26 -28.60
C ASP A 633 -7.08 30.32 -29.55
N ILE A 634 -6.52 29.16 -29.91
CA ILE A 634 -5.37 29.05 -30.83
C ILE A 634 -5.76 28.21 -32.04
N ILE A 635 -5.47 28.73 -33.24
CA ILE A 635 -5.58 27.97 -34.49
C ILE A 635 -4.27 27.23 -34.73
N ILE A 636 -4.36 25.91 -34.83
CA ILE A 636 -3.24 25.04 -35.20
C ILE A 636 -3.37 24.70 -36.68
N ASP A 637 -2.33 24.98 -37.46
CA ASP A 637 -2.24 24.62 -38.88
C ASP A 637 -1.04 23.72 -39.12
N LEU A 638 -1.31 22.46 -39.47
CA LEU A 638 -0.33 21.41 -39.76
C LEU A 638 -0.29 21.08 -41.26
N SER A 639 -0.75 21.98 -42.13
CA SER A 639 -0.83 21.72 -43.57
C SER A 639 0.54 21.54 -44.25
N SER A 640 1.61 22.07 -43.64
CA SER A 640 3.00 21.90 -44.10
C SER A 640 3.66 20.59 -43.63
N ALA A 641 3.01 19.84 -42.74
CA ALA A 641 3.57 18.62 -42.15
C ALA A 641 3.20 17.34 -42.91
N SER A 642 4.01 16.29 -42.73
CA SER A 642 3.75 14.99 -43.39
C SER A 642 2.45 14.35 -42.87
N PRO A 643 1.67 13.64 -43.74
CA PRO A 643 0.44 12.96 -43.33
C PRO A 643 0.64 11.88 -42.26
N PHE A 644 1.85 11.31 -42.18
CA PHE A 644 2.21 10.21 -41.27
C PHE A 644 2.97 10.65 -40.02
N GLU A 645 3.21 11.95 -39.87
CA GLU A 645 3.96 12.51 -38.74
C GLU A 645 3.11 12.48 -37.47
N LEU A 646 3.67 11.89 -36.40
CA LEU A 646 3.09 11.93 -35.07
C LEU A 646 3.65 13.14 -34.33
N PHE A 647 2.76 13.89 -33.69
CA PHE A 647 3.12 15.07 -32.92
C PHE A 647 2.95 14.83 -31.43
N GLY A 648 3.95 15.18 -30.62
CA GLY A 648 3.70 15.49 -29.22
C GLY A 648 3.23 16.95 -29.11
N PHE A 649 2.12 17.19 -28.42
CA PHE A 649 1.62 18.56 -28.20
C PHE A 649 2.01 19.01 -26.80
N ILE A 650 2.85 20.03 -26.74
CA ILE A 650 3.23 20.68 -25.47
C ILE A 650 2.39 21.94 -25.31
N PHE A 651 1.87 22.15 -24.09
CA PHE A 651 1.02 23.27 -23.73
C PHE A 651 1.73 24.17 -22.73
N CYS A 652 1.47 25.47 -22.84
CA CYS A 652 1.86 26.46 -21.85
C CYS A 652 0.63 27.25 -21.39
N PHE A 653 0.46 27.35 -20.08
CA PHE A 653 -0.57 28.17 -19.45
C PHE A 653 0.10 29.22 -18.56
N VAL A 654 -0.17 30.49 -18.82
CA VAL A 654 0.26 31.60 -17.95
C VAL A 654 -0.90 31.93 -17.03
N LEU A 655 -0.75 31.56 -15.76
CA LEU A 655 -1.77 31.75 -14.75
C LEU A 655 -1.61 33.11 -14.07
N ASN A 656 -2.72 33.82 -13.92
CA ASN A 656 -2.82 35.05 -13.14
C ASN A 656 -3.16 34.74 -11.68
N LYS A 657 -3.17 35.78 -10.84
CA LYS A 657 -3.54 35.66 -9.44
C LYS A 657 -4.99 35.21 -9.33
N PHE A 658 -5.20 34.12 -8.62
CA PHE A 658 -6.52 33.68 -8.21
C PHE A 658 -6.51 33.40 -6.71
N HIS A 659 -7.56 33.85 -6.04
CA HIS A 659 -7.80 33.65 -4.62
C HIS A 659 -9.07 32.85 -4.46
N ASP A 660 -8.96 31.67 -3.87
CA ASP A 660 -10.10 30.91 -3.40
C ASP A 660 -10.13 30.93 -1.87
N THR A 661 -11.32 30.89 -1.28
CA THR A 661 -11.48 30.76 0.17
C THR A 661 -11.16 29.35 0.66
N ASP A 662 -11.12 28.37 -0.25
CA ASP A 662 -10.84 26.97 0.03
C ASP A 662 -9.44 26.53 -0.45
N ILE A 663 -8.92 25.42 0.12
CA ILE A 663 -7.65 24.82 -0.29
C ILE A 663 -7.85 24.15 -1.65
N ILE A 664 -7.37 24.81 -2.72
CA ILE A 664 -7.33 24.22 -4.06
C ILE A 664 -6.35 23.05 -4.02
N GLY A 665 -6.83 21.82 -4.18
CA GLY A 665 -5.96 20.66 -4.33
C GLY A 665 -5.41 20.54 -5.75
N ARG A 666 -6.23 20.91 -6.75
CA ARG A 666 -5.96 20.60 -8.17
C ARG A 666 -6.61 21.60 -9.12
N LEU A 667 -5.88 22.03 -10.14
CA LEU A 667 -6.39 22.75 -11.31
C LEU A 667 -6.77 21.76 -12.42
N GLU A 668 -7.88 22.03 -13.10
CA GLU A 668 -8.39 21.28 -14.23
C GLU A 668 -8.38 22.16 -15.48
N PHE A 669 -7.66 21.74 -16.52
CA PHE A 669 -7.62 22.41 -17.82
C PHE A 669 -8.49 21.62 -18.79
N ASN A 670 -9.62 22.20 -19.18
CA ASN A 670 -10.53 21.65 -20.19
C ASN A 670 -10.10 22.15 -21.56
N ILE A 671 -9.49 21.27 -22.36
CA ILE A 671 -9.07 21.55 -23.73
C ILE A 671 -10.18 21.08 -24.66
N THR A 672 -10.85 22.02 -25.32
CA THR A 672 -11.90 21.76 -26.31
C THR A 672 -11.37 22.03 -27.71
N ILE A 673 -11.67 21.13 -28.65
CA ILE A 673 -11.27 21.25 -30.05
C ILE A 673 -12.51 21.46 -30.92
N SER A 674 -12.47 22.45 -31.80
CA SER A 674 -13.53 22.75 -32.76
C SER A 674 -12.98 22.92 -34.18
N ASP A 675 -13.88 22.82 -35.16
CA ASP A 675 -13.58 23.19 -36.54
C ASP A 675 -13.33 24.70 -36.64
N VAL A 676 -12.41 25.09 -37.52
CA VAL A 676 -12.19 26.51 -37.87
C VAL A 676 -13.22 26.98 -38.90
N ASP A 677 -13.72 26.07 -39.74
CA ASP A 677 -14.58 26.40 -40.89
C ASP A 677 -16.09 26.15 -40.60
N ASP A 678 -16.43 25.65 -39.40
CA ASP A 678 -17.81 25.43 -38.98
C ASP A 678 -18.39 26.65 -38.25
N VAL A 679 -19.47 27.22 -38.80
CA VAL A 679 -20.09 28.46 -38.33
C VAL A 679 -20.79 28.27 -36.97
N ASP A 680 -21.12 27.03 -36.61
CA ASP A 680 -21.75 26.67 -35.33
C ASP A 680 -20.75 26.15 -34.27
N GLU A 681 -19.44 26.28 -34.52
CA GLU A 681 -18.34 25.76 -33.67
C GLU A 681 -18.56 24.29 -33.22
N GLY A 682 -18.85 23.39 -34.17
CA GLY A 682 -19.04 21.96 -33.89
C GLY A 682 -17.87 21.36 -33.08
N LYS A 683 -18.16 20.91 -31.85
CA LYS A 683 -17.16 20.33 -30.94
C LYS A 683 -16.63 19.00 -31.48
N MET A 684 -15.38 18.99 -31.94
CA MET A 684 -14.68 17.79 -32.44
C MET A 684 -14.22 16.86 -31.31
N GLY A 685 -13.91 17.42 -30.14
CA GLY A 685 -13.47 16.67 -28.98
C GLY A 685 -13.20 17.55 -27.76
N SER A 686 -13.01 16.90 -26.60
CA SER A 686 -12.47 17.57 -25.42
C SER A 686 -11.64 16.61 -24.57
N VAL A 687 -10.57 17.15 -23.96
CA VAL A 687 -9.70 16.43 -23.05
C VAL A 687 -9.45 17.28 -21.81
N LYS A 688 -9.46 16.62 -20.64
CA LYS A 688 -9.10 17.24 -19.36
C LYS A 688 -7.66 16.92 -19.01
N ILE A 689 -6.90 17.93 -18.58
CA ILE A 689 -5.57 17.77 -17.99
C ILE A 689 -5.58 18.37 -16.58
N TYR A 690 -4.80 17.80 -15.67
CA TYR A 690 -4.80 18.16 -14.26
C TYR A 690 -3.43 18.63 -13.78
N ILE A 691 -3.40 19.60 -12.86
CA ILE A 691 -2.19 20.03 -12.15
C ILE A 691 -2.49 20.15 -10.65
N ASP A 692 -1.80 19.40 -9.79
CA ASP A 692 -1.92 19.63 -8.35
C ASP A 692 -1.28 20.95 -7.92
N CYS A 693 -1.99 21.65 -7.03
CA CYS A 693 -1.62 22.94 -6.51
C CYS A 693 -1.58 22.90 -4.98
N TYR A 694 -0.57 22.28 -4.38
CA TYR A 694 -0.47 22.11 -2.92
C TYR A 694 -0.13 23.40 -2.14
N SER A 695 -0.66 24.55 -2.55
CA SER A 695 -0.48 25.84 -1.87
C SER A 695 -1.52 26.03 -0.76
N ASP A 696 -1.09 26.63 0.36
CA ASP A 696 -1.97 27.04 1.45
C ASP A 696 -2.84 28.23 0.96
N TRP A 697 -3.90 27.98 0.19
CA TRP A 697 -5.00 28.93 -0.09
C TRP A 697 -4.80 30.00 -1.18
N SER A 698 -3.62 30.17 -1.80
CA SER A 698 -3.48 31.14 -2.91
C SER A 698 -2.32 30.89 -3.87
N ILE A 699 -2.60 31.01 -5.18
CA ILE A 699 -1.58 31.07 -6.22
C ILE A 699 -1.22 32.56 -6.43
N ALA A 700 0.07 32.88 -6.35
CA ALA A 700 0.56 34.22 -6.67
C ALA A 700 0.21 34.62 -8.11
N PRO A 701 0.15 35.93 -8.43
CA PRO A 701 0.13 36.32 -9.83
C PRO A 701 1.35 35.76 -10.56
N TYR A 702 1.09 35.30 -11.80
CA TYR A 702 2.10 34.99 -12.81
C TYR A 702 2.90 33.73 -12.53
N HIS A 703 2.32 32.60 -12.94
CA HIS A 703 2.99 31.32 -13.05
C HIS A 703 2.91 30.80 -14.48
N VAL A 704 4.07 30.40 -15.01
CA VAL A 704 4.16 29.67 -16.28
C VAL A 704 4.07 28.19 -15.97
N CYS A 705 3.07 27.52 -16.54
CA CYS A 705 2.87 26.08 -16.43
C CYS A 705 3.10 25.47 -17.82
N VAL A 706 4.20 24.76 -17.99
CA VAL A 706 4.54 24.05 -19.24
C VAL A 706 4.28 22.56 -19.02
N MET A 707 3.52 21.92 -19.91
CA MET A 707 3.19 20.52 -19.74
C MET A 707 3.07 19.75 -21.06
N PHE A 708 3.40 18.47 -20.96
CA PHE A 708 3.10 17.45 -21.96
C PHE A 708 2.17 16.42 -21.33
N ASP A 709 1.07 16.09 -22.00
CA ASP A 709 0.18 15.00 -21.60
C ASP A 709 0.01 14.01 -22.77
N GLN A 710 0.33 12.75 -22.49
CA GLN A 710 0.32 11.69 -23.49
C GLN A 710 -1.08 11.44 -24.09
N ARG A 711 -2.13 11.51 -23.26
CA ARG A 711 -3.52 11.26 -23.68
C ARG A 711 -4.04 12.41 -24.53
N CYS A 712 -3.78 13.65 -24.11
CA CYS A 712 -4.15 14.83 -24.87
C CYS A 712 -3.47 14.83 -26.25
N SER A 713 -2.17 14.57 -26.29
CA SER A 713 -1.41 14.46 -27.56
C SER A 713 -1.96 13.35 -28.46
N SER A 714 -2.36 12.21 -27.90
CA SER A 714 -2.97 11.12 -28.67
C SER A 714 -4.32 11.52 -29.29
N THR A 715 -5.16 12.25 -28.55
CA THR A 715 -6.44 12.77 -29.05
C THR A 715 -6.22 13.79 -30.16
N LEU A 716 -5.30 14.73 -29.98
CA LEU A 716 -4.98 15.73 -30.99
C LEU A 716 -4.39 15.12 -32.26
N ASN A 717 -3.54 14.10 -32.17
CA ASN A 717 -3.06 13.36 -33.34
C ASN A 717 -4.21 12.69 -34.11
N ASN A 718 -5.21 12.13 -33.42
CA ASN A 718 -6.36 11.52 -34.08
C ASN A 718 -7.23 12.55 -34.83
N ILE A 719 -7.31 13.78 -34.31
CA ILE A 719 -7.99 14.89 -34.99
C ILE A 719 -7.14 15.38 -36.17
N ALA A 720 -5.84 15.61 -35.96
CA ALA A 720 -4.88 16.07 -36.96
C ALA A 720 -4.75 15.14 -38.19
N ARG A 721 -5.06 13.85 -38.03
CA ARG A 721 -5.14 12.87 -39.14
C ARG A 721 -6.35 13.09 -40.05
N LYS A 722 -7.45 13.59 -39.50
CA LYS A 722 -8.69 13.86 -40.24
C LYS A 722 -8.70 15.26 -40.83
N GLN A 723 -8.16 16.23 -40.07
CA GLN A 723 -8.18 17.63 -40.43
C GLN A 723 -6.90 18.31 -39.96
N LYS A 724 -6.20 18.96 -40.90
CA LYS A 724 -4.88 19.56 -40.65
C LYS A 724 -4.94 20.94 -40.02
N ARG A 725 -6.12 21.56 -39.98
CA ARG A 725 -6.33 22.89 -39.41
C ARG A 725 -7.53 22.88 -38.44
N PHE A 726 -7.30 23.14 -37.17
CA PHE A 726 -8.33 23.08 -36.11
C PHE A 726 -8.09 24.13 -35.04
N LYS A 727 -9.13 24.47 -34.27
CA LYS A 727 -9.11 25.47 -33.20
C LYS A 727 -9.04 24.76 -31.84
N ILE A 728 -8.15 25.21 -30.96
CA ILE A 728 -8.04 24.74 -29.57
C ILE A 728 -8.47 25.88 -28.64
N ASN A 729 -9.48 25.62 -27.81
CA ASN A 729 -9.91 26.53 -26.73
C ASN A 729 -9.66 25.88 -25.37
N VAL A 730 -9.33 26.69 -24.37
CA VAL A 730 -9.04 26.22 -23.01
C VAL A 730 -9.90 26.94 -21.98
N SER A 731 -10.57 26.17 -21.13
CA SER A 731 -11.14 26.66 -19.88
C SER A 731 -10.43 26.06 -18.68
N VAL A 732 -10.39 26.80 -17.57
CA VAL A 732 -9.71 26.38 -16.33
C VAL A 732 -10.73 26.26 -15.21
N GLY A 733 -10.68 25.15 -14.48
CA GLY A 733 -11.44 24.90 -13.26
C GLY A 733 -10.53 24.55 -12.10
N ALA A 734 -11.09 24.51 -10.90
CA ALA A 734 -10.41 24.06 -9.68
C ALA A 734 -11.23 23.00 -8.94
N ARG A 735 -10.51 22.11 -8.25
CA ARG A 735 -11.07 21.12 -7.32
C ARG A 735 -10.43 21.29 -5.94
N ILE A 736 -11.26 21.18 -4.92
CA ILE A 736 -10.89 21.39 -3.51
C ILE A 736 -10.40 20.08 -2.91
N GLU A 737 -9.34 20.12 -2.11
CA GLU A 737 -8.60 18.93 -1.61
C GLU A 737 -9.40 17.99 -0.68
N PHE A 738 -10.69 18.28 -0.41
CA PHE A 738 -11.54 17.53 0.52
C PHE A 738 -13.00 17.32 0.08
N TYR A 739 -13.38 17.81 -1.11
CA TYR A 739 -14.72 17.67 -1.67
C TYR A 739 -14.63 17.44 -3.18
N ASP A 740 -15.39 16.50 -3.74
CA ASP A 740 -15.53 16.31 -5.20
C ASP A 740 -16.28 17.47 -5.91
N ASN A 741 -16.40 18.62 -5.24
CA ASN A 741 -17.07 19.79 -5.78
C ASN A 741 -16.14 20.50 -6.77
N TYR A 742 -16.58 20.53 -8.03
CA TYR A 742 -15.94 21.27 -9.11
C TYR A 742 -16.39 22.73 -9.08
N HIS A 743 -15.42 23.65 -9.18
CA HIS A 743 -15.69 25.07 -9.35
C HIS A 743 -15.02 25.56 -10.65
N GLU A 744 -15.82 26.13 -11.56
CA GLU A 744 -15.30 26.77 -12.76
C GLU A 744 -14.64 28.10 -12.37
N LEU A 745 -13.40 28.31 -12.81
CA LEU A 745 -12.67 29.54 -12.52
C LEU A 745 -12.98 30.62 -13.55
N PRO A 746 -12.98 31.91 -13.17
CA PRO A 746 -13.10 33.00 -14.13
C PRO A 746 -12.03 32.91 -15.23
N GLN A 747 -12.37 33.26 -16.48
CA GLN A 747 -11.40 33.29 -17.58
C GLN A 747 -10.18 34.20 -17.31
N GLU A 748 -10.33 35.19 -16.42
CA GLU A 748 -9.26 36.10 -15.98
C GLU A 748 -8.07 35.39 -15.30
N VAL A 749 -8.24 34.12 -14.91
CA VAL A 749 -7.17 33.27 -14.35
C VAL A 749 -6.17 32.83 -15.43
N LEU A 750 -6.59 32.66 -16.68
CA LEU A 750 -5.69 32.32 -17.79
C LEU A 750 -5.31 33.61 -18.53
N LYS A 751 -4.09 34.10 -18.30
CA LYS A 751 -3.58 35.35 -18.91
C LYS A 751 -2.91 35.13 -20.27
N GLY A 752 -2.48 33.91 -20.55
CA GLY A 752 -1.80 33.58 -21.79
C GLY A 752 -1.81 32.08 -22.02
N PHE A 753 -1.88 31.71 -23.29
CA PHE A 753 -1.95 30.33 -23.72
C PHE A 753 -0.99 30.10 -24.89
N GLY A 754 -0.31 28.96 -24.89
CA GLY A 754 0.59 28.56 -25.95
C GLY A 754 0.51 27.06 -26.24
N VAL A 755 0.68 26.71 -27.52
CA VAL A 755 0.74 25.32 -27.99
C VAL A 755 1.91 25.16 -28.96
N SER A 756 2.71 24.12 -28.76
CA SER A 756 3.77 23.76 -29.68
C SER A 756 3.64 22.29 -30.11
N PRO A 757 3.32 22.01 -31.38
CA PRO A 757 3.42 20.67 -31.94
C PRO A 757 4.89 20.31 -32.21
N ILE A 758 5.35 19.23 -31.58
CA ILE A 758 6.71 18.68 -31.68
C ILE A 758 6.67 17.40 -32.52
N SER A 759 7.46 17.37 -33.58
CA SER A 759 7.70 16.16 -34.37
C SER A 759 9.14 15.69 -34.23
N ILE A 760 9.39 14.44 -34.62
CA ILE A 760 10.73 13.83 -34.64
C ILE A 760 11.72 14.68 -35.46
N SER A 761 11.26 15.24 -36.57
CA SER A 761 12.09 16.08 -37.45
C SER A 761 12.45 17.42 -36.78
N ALA A 762 11.49 18.07 -36.13
CA ALA A 762 11.71 19.31 -35.39
C ALA A 762 12.65 19.11 -34.18
N TYR A 763 12.48 18.00 -33.46
CA TYR A 763 13.32 17.66 -32.32
C TYR A 763 14.79 17.45 -32.67
N ASN A 764 15.06 16.67 -33.73
CA ASN A 764 16.43 16.40 -34.15
C ASN A 764 17.17 17.69 -34.60
N ILE A 765 16.47 18.66 -35.18
CA ILE A 765 17.05 19.95 -35.56
C ILE A 765 17.38 20.76 -34.30
N GLN A 766 16.45 20.81 -33.35
CA GLN A 766 16.61 21.58 -32.13
C GLN A 766 17.70 21.00 -31.21
N GLN A 767 17.88 19.67 -31.20
CA GLN A 767 19.03 19.01 -30.55
C GLN A 767 20.39 19.39 -31.16
N ILE A 768 20.44 19.81 -32.42
CA ILE A 768 21.70 20.25 -33.09
C ILE A 768 21.97 21.74 -32.80
N GLU A 769 20.92 22.52 -32.50
CA GLU A 769 21.00 23.96 -32.25
C GLU A 769 21.24 24.32 -30.76
N LEU A 770 20.79 23.46 -29.84
CA LEU A 770 21.07 23.50 -28.39
C LEU A 770 22.49 23.03 -28.09
#